data_AF-A0A7H1M8G8-F1
#
_entry.id   AF-A0A7H1M8G8-F1
#
_cell.length_a   1.000
_cell.length_b   1.000
_cell.length_c   1.000
_cell.angle_alpha   90.00
_cell.angle_beta   90.00
_cell.angle_gamma   90.00
#
_symmetry.space_group_name_H-M   'P 1'
#
loop_
_entity.id
_entity.type
_entity.pdbx_description
1 polymer ?
#
loop_
_entity_poly.entity_id
_entity_poly.type
_entity_poly.pdbx_seq_one_letter_code
_entity_poly.pdbx_strand_id
1 'polypeptide(L)'
;MNSRNIKKIFAAISIGFAVQTAFAGNITDINVSSLPNNQKIIKIKFDKDAATPRGFITTTPARIALDFSNTNVQLPQPVLEYADPLINQITAAQNNDRTRILLGLNKAGQYNTEIKGNEVWVYVSEAAGQTTRTPQQPANPAASAAVHPPRREQAVASANIDFRKGVRNSGIVELNALGFTGQPDIKKQNDRITVTLKNYPLPAQAQRSLDVSDFNTPVRNVTMKRIGNDTQLVIRNQGSWDVDTQSANGRFSFEISRKANIASQGLSATPNKSFNGRKISLDFQDVEVRTILQILAKESGMNIVASDTVNGKMTLSLKDVPWDQALDLVMQARNLDMRRQGNIINVAPREELLAKDKATLQAQKEIDDLGPLLSQTFQLKYKNVEEFRKILRLDESGSSSDRNTLLSGRGSALIDPATNTLIITDNRTVIQKFQKLIDELDVPTRQVMVEARIVEAEDSFSRNIGVKFGYTGINGRSSWASNWADATGNTTTNYNNNLARANTILSGSNTIPSASPLAMNPNISLPVSAATSSIALVRAVSSGALGLELAAMQEQGRGKIISNPRVLTQDRNEATIESGTDIPYQEATSSGATSTSFKKAVLGLTVTPNITPDGHIIMSVKINKDSPNFSCNQSGEPCISTKRLQTQTMVEDGGTLIVGGIYEEDNSNTISKVPVLGDIPVLGNLFKSRARKETRKELLIFITPRIVDNVGSNLRY
;
A
#
# COMPACT_ATOMS: atom_id res chain seq x y z
N MET A 1 78.16 19.15 26.64
CA MET A 1 78.56 17.78 27.04
C MET A 1 77.54 16.78 26.53
N ASN A 2 77.99 15.54 26.31
CA ASN A 2 77.28 14.43 25.63
C ASN A 2 75.91 14.11 26.28
N SER A 3 74.83 13.86 25.53
CA SER A 3 74.52 12.65 24.73
C SER A 3 74.29 11.37 25.56
N ARG A 4 73.01 10.96 25.66
CA ARG A 4 72.48 9.63 25.25
C ARG A 4 70.96 9.50 25.51
N ASN A 5 70.28 8.71 24.66
CA ASN A 5 68.87 8.25 24.76
C ASN A 5 67.80 9.36 24.64
N ILE A 6 67.17 9.66 23.49
CA ILE A 6 66.60 8.84 22.41
C ILE A 6 65.46 7.90 22.87
N LYS A 7 64.30 8.04 22.20
CA LYS A 7 63.04 7.26 22.29
C LYS A 7 62.15 7.45 23.55
N LYS A 8 61.34 8.52 23.53
CA LYS A 8 59.85 8.47 23.65
C LYS A 8 59.23 9.87 23.51
N ILE A 9 58.07 9.94 22.87
CA ILE A 9 57.19 11.14 22.73
C ILE A 9 57.76 12.27 21.84
N PHE A 10 57.75 12.04 20.53
CA PHE A 10 57.59 13.09 19.52
C PHE A 10 56.37 12.71 18.68
N ALA A 11 55.33 13.58 18.64
CA ALA A 11 54.27 13.69 17.62
C ALA A 11 52.95 14.22 18.23
N ALA A 12 52.83 15.55 18.36
CA ALA A 12 51.55 16.28 18.42
C ALA A 12 51.86 17.79 18.33
N ILE A 13 51.17 18.64 17.56
CA ILE A 13 50.17 18.50 16.47
C ILE A 13 50.45 19.71 15.54
N SER A 14 50.42 19.54 14.23
CA SER A 14 50.41 20.68 13.29
C SER A 14 49.75 20.32 11.96
N ILE A 15 49.23 21.34 11.26
CA ILE A 15 48.50 21.27 9.97
C ILE A 15 47.09 20.68 10.14
N GLY A 16 46.01 21.24 9.60
CA GLY A 16 45.84 22.40 8.72
C GLY A 16 44.68 22.10 7.76
N PHE A 17 43.48 22.61 8.04
CA PHE A 17 42.28 22.24 7.30
C PHE A 17 42.17 22.99 5.96
N ALA A 18 42.62 22.34 4.88
CA ALA A 18 42.11 22.57 3.54
C ALA A 18 40.84 21.72 3.31
N VAL A 19 39.90 22.23 2.53
CA VAL A 19 38.65 21.52 2.19
C VAL A 19 38.99 20.25 1.40
N GLN A 20 38.58 19.09 1.90
CA GLN A 20 38.56 17.85 1.13
C GLN A 20 37.11 17.37 0.98
N THR A 21 36.70 17.17 -0.27
CA THR A 21 35.58 16.31 -0.60
C THR A 21 35.87 14.91 -0.04
N ALA A 22 34.98 14.39 0.80
CA ALA A 22 35.17 13.07 1.43
C ALA A 22 35.08 11.96 0.38
N PHE A 23 36.23 11.53 -0.16
CA PHE A 23 36.37 10.27 -0.86
C PHE A 23 36.25 9.13 0.16
N ALA A 24 35.45 8.11 -0.15
CA ALA A 24 35.36 6.92 0.69
C ALA A 24 36.72 6.21 0.76
N GLY A 25 36.98 5.50 1.87
CA GLY A 25 38.22 4.75 2.02
C GLY A 25 38.38 3.63 0.99
N ASN A 26 39.61 3.22 0.75
CA ASN A 26 39.93 2.04 -0.06
C ASN A 26 39.82 0.77 0.79
N ILE A 27 39.38 -0.34 0.19
CA ILE A 27 39.32 -1.65 0.84
C ILE A 27 40.74 -2.25 0.88
N THR A 28 41.23 -2.53 2.09
CA THR A 28 42.62 -2.97 2.34
C THR A 28 42.74 -4.42 2.80
N ASP A 29 41.70 -4.95 3.46
CA ASP A 29 41.70 -6.33 3.99
C ASP A 29 40.26 -6.89 4.05
N ILE A 30 40.13 -8.21 3.93
CA ILE A 30 38.87 -8.95 4.06
C ILE A 30 39.12 -10.20 4.91
N ASN A 31 38.60 -10.19 6.13
CA ASN A 31 38.76 -11.28 7.09
C ASN A 31 37.43 -11.99 7.35
N VAL A 32 37.43 -13.32 7.44
CA VAL A 32 36.23 -14.12 7.73
C VAL A 32 36.37 -14.76 9.11
N SER A 33 35.41 -14.54 9.99
CA SER A 33 35.35 -15.18 11.32
C SER A 33 34.03 -15.96 11.49
N SER A 34 34.04 -16.99 12.32
CA SER A 34 32.84 -17.79 12.64
C SER A 34 32.19 -17.38 13.95
N LEU A 35 30.87 -17.28 13.96
CA LEU A 35 30.05 -17.17 15.17
C LEU A 35 29.38 -18.53 15.49
N PRO A 36 28.86 -18.71 16.71
CA PRO A 36 27.94 -19.81 17.02
C PRO A 36 26.72 -19.83 16.08
N ASN A 37 26.05 -20.98 15.99
CA ASN A 37 24.81 -21.19 15.20
C ASN A 37 24.95 -21.02 13.67
N ASN A 38 26.02 -21.55 13.06
CA ASN A 38 26.27 -21.52 11.60
C ASN A 38 26.27 -20.12 10.96
N GLN A 39 26.51 -19.06 11.73
CA GLN A 39 26.67 -17.71 11.21
C GLN A 39 28.15 -17.39 10.96
N LYS A 40 28.43 -16.70 9.86
CA LYS A 40 29.76 -16.19 9.51
C LYS A 40 29.73 -14.68 9.51
N ILE A 41 30.86 -14.06 9.83
CA ILE A 41 31.05 -12.62 9.72
C ILE A 41 32.23 -12.33 8.82
N ILE A 42 32.00 -11.55 7.76
CA ILE A 42 33.04 -11.02 6.89
C ILE A 42 33.30 -9.58 7.33
N LYS A 43 34.54 -9.27 7.72
CA LYS A 43 34.99 -7.95 8.10
C LYS A 43 35.79 -7.37 6.94
N ILE A 44 35.21 -6.37 6.27
CA ILE A 44 35.82 -5.66 5.16
C ILE A 44 36.41 -4.37 5.73
N LYS A 45 37.74 -4.21 5.64
CA LYS A 45 38.48 -3.13 6.31
C LYS A 45 38.88 -2.02 5.35
N PHE A 46 38.63 -0.78 5.75
CA PHE A 46 38.90 0.43 4.98
C PHE A 46 40.12 1.17 5.56
N ASP A 47 40.86 1.88 4.70
CA ASP A 47 41.97 2.75 5.11
C ASP A 47 41.50 4.05 5.80
N LYS A 48 40.26 4.45 5.55
CA LYS A 48 39.56 5.64 6.07
C LYS A 48 38.09 5.30 6.39
N ASP A 49 37.20 6.28 6.29
CA ASP A 49 35.76 6.12 6.53
C ASP A 49 35.15 5.04 5.62
N ALA A 50 34.40 4.12 6.23
CA ALA A 50 33.78 2.98 5.57
C ALA A 50 32.51 3.39 4.80
N ALA A 51 32.41 2.98 3.53
CA ALA A 51 31.24 3.21 2.71
C ALA A 51 30.10 2.21 2.99
N THR A 52 28.85 2.66 2.89
CA THR A 52 27.65 1.81 2.98
C THR A 52 27.51 0.95 1.71
N PRO A 53 27.52 -0.39 1.80
CA PRO A 53 27.28 -1.25 0.64
C PRO A 53 25.82 -1.24 0.21
N ARG A 54 25.57 -1.37 -1.10
CA ARG A 54 24.27 -1.81 -1.64
C ARG A 54 24.38 -3.26 -2.07
N GLY A 55 23.63 -4.15 -1.43
CA GLY A 55 23.74 -5.59 -1.67
C GLY A 55 22.54 -6.21 -2.38
N PHE A 56 22.78 -7.30 -3.12
CA PHE A 56 21.73 -8.17 -3.66
C PHE A 56 22.16 -9.64 -3.66
N ILE A 57 21.18 -10.54 -3.59
CA ILE A 57 21.39 -11.99 -3.61
C ILE A 57 20.96 -12.60 -4.95
N THR A 58 21.74 -13.56 -5.44
CA THR A 58 21.43 -14.39 -6.61
C THR A 58 21.33 -15.84 -6.15
N THR A 59 20.31 -16.58 -6.59
CA THR A 59 20.06 -17.96 -6.14
C THR A 59 20.62 -19.03 -7.07
N THR A 60 20.93 -18.69 -8.33
CA THR A 60 21.45 -19.64 -9.32
C THR A 60 22.49 -18.95 -10.23
N PRO A 61 23.80 -19.05 -9.95
CA PRO A 61 24.44 -19.65 -8.77
C PRO A 61 24.25 -18.80 -7.48
N ALA A 62 24.40 -19.43 -6.31
CA ALA A 62 24.26 -18.79 -5.00
C ALA A 62 25.38 -17.76 -4.74
N ARG A 63 25.04 -16.47 -4.78
CA ARG A 63 25.99 -15.35 -4.65
C ARG A 63 25.38 -14.17 -3.91
N ILE A 64 26.16 -13.51 -3.05
CA ILE A 64 25.85 -12.17 -2.53
C ILE A 64 26.80 -11.19 -3.23
N ALA A 65 26.28 -10.16 -3.88
CA ALA A 65 27.08 -9.06 -4.41
C ALA A 65 26.85 -7.81 -3.55
N LEU A 66 27.94 -7.14 -3.13
CA LEU A 66 27.95 -5.92 -2.34
C LEU A 66 28.67 -4.82 -3.14
N ASP A 67 27.92 -3.78 -3.53
CA ASP A 67 28.43 -2.65 -4.31
C ASP A 67 28.76 -1.47 -3.40
N PHE A 68 30.01 -1.01 -3.45
CA PHE A 68 30.54 0.17 -2.79
C PHE A 68 30.81 1.26 -3.84
N SER A 69 30.21 2.45 -3.65
CA SER A 69 30.44 3.60 -4.53
C SER A 69 31.72 4.34 -4.12
N ASN A 70 32.44 4.93 -5.09
CA ASN A 70 33.60 5.80 -4.88
C ASN A 70 34.72 5.17 -4.00
N THR A 71 34.84 3.84 -4.04
CA THR A 71 35.71 3.01 -3.21
C THR A 71 36.63 2.20 -4.13
N ASN A 72 37.94 2.17 -3.91
CA ASN A 72 38.88 1.33 -4.67
C ASN A 72 39.29 0.07 -3.88
N VAL A 73 39.86 -0.92 -4.57
CA VAL A 73 40.38 -2.17 -4.00
C VAL A 73 41.91 -2.14 -3.94
N GLN A 74 42.47 -2.31 -2.75
CA GLN A 74 43.91 -2.50 -2.50
C GLN A 74 44.16 -3.80 -1.71
N LEU A 75 43.60 -4.91 -2.21
CA LEU A 75 43.79 -6.24 -1.63
C LEU A 75 45.06 -6.90 -2.20
N PRO A 76 45.80 -7.70 -1.40
CA PRO A 76 46.94 -8.49 -1.88
C PRO A 76 46.57 -9.49 -2.98
N GLN A 77 45.32 -9.99 -2.95
CA GLN A 77 44.75 -10.89 -3.95
C GLN A 77 43.28 -10.48 -4.20
N PRO A 78 42.82 -10.38 -5.47
CA PRO A 78 41.44 -9.97 -5.79
C PRO A 78 40.42 -11.11 -5.62
N VAL A 79 40.89 -12.35 -5.47
CA VAL A 79 40.09 -13.54 -5.19
C VAL A 79 40.67 -14.21 -3.96
N LEU A 80 39.82 -14.45 -2.95
CA LEU A 80 40.15 -15.13 -1.71
C LEU A 80 39.27 -16.38 -1.62
N GLU A 81 39.89 -17.56 -1.65
CA GLU A 81 39.21 -18.85 -1.52
C GLU A 81 39.16 -19.29 -0.04
N TYR A 82 38.01 -19.83 0.38
CA TYR A 82 37.76 -20.26 1.75
C TYR A 82 37.19 -21.68 1.75
N ALA A 83 37.82 -22.58 2.52
CA ALA A 83 37.34 -23.94 2.74
C ALA A 83 36.20 -23.98 3.79
N ASP A 84 35.12 -23.23 3.57
CA ASP A 84 34.03 -23.05 4.54
C ASP A 84 32.67 -23.64 4.06
N PRO A 85 31.85 -24.24 4.96
CA PRO A 85 30.56 -24.80 4.58
C PRO A 85 29.53 -23.80 4.04
N LEU A 86 29.70 -22.50 4.30
CA LEU A 86 28.77 -21.44 3.87
C LEU A 86 29.35 -20.58 2.75
N ILE A 87 30.64 -20.23 2.81
CA ILE A 87 31.33 -19.33 1.87
C ILE A 87 32.42 -20.10 1.12
N ASN A 88 32.45 -19.97 -0.22
CA ASN A 88 33.45 -20.61 -1.08
C ASN A 88 34.56 -19.64 -1.48
N GLN A 89 34.18 -18.49 -2.04
CA GLN A 89 35.12 -17.49 -2.55
C GLN A 89 34.61 -16.09 -2.29
N ILE A 90 35.51 -15.15 -2.09
CA ILE A 90 35.22 -13.71 -2.10
C ILE A 90 36.05 -13.09 -3.23
N THR A 91 35.36 -12.48 -4.19
CA THR A 91 35.98 -11.82 -5.35
C THR A 91 35.71 -10.33 -5.29
N ALA A 92 36.75 -9.51 -5.24
CA ALA A 92 36.64 -8.05 -5.34
C ALA A 92 36.94 -7.61 -6.79
N ALA A 93 35.96 -6.99 -7.44
CA ALA A 93 36.09 -6.45 -8.80
C ALA A 93 35.80 -4.95 -8.78
N GLN A 94 36.68 -4.15 -9.40
CA GLN A 94 36.57 -2.70 -9.45
C GLN A 94 36.29 -2.22 -10.88
N ASN A 95 35.45 -1.19 -10.99
CA ASN A 95 35.25 -0.36 -12.18
C ASN A 95 35.33 1.12 -11.74
N ASN A 96 35.45 2.06 -12.68
CA ASN A 96 35.88 3.45 -12.44
C ASN A 96 35.19 4.18 -11.26
N ASP A 97 33.90 3.95 -11.02
CA ASP A 97 33.14 4.59 -9.93
C ASP A 97 32.63 3.62 -8.85
N ARG A 98 32.85 2.30 -9.00
CA ARG A 98 32.24 1.26 -8.13
C ARG A 98 33.12 0.04 -7.93
N THR A 99 33.23 -0.39 -6.68
CA THR A 99 33.78 -1.69 -6.29
C THR A 99 32.65 -2.65 -5.95
N ARG A 100 32.67 -3.86 -6.54
CA ARG A 100 31.75 -4.97 -6.24
C ARG A 100 32.53 -6.08 -5.54
N ILE A 101 32.17 -6.37 -4.30
CA ILE A 101 32.60 -7.59 -3.60
C ILE A 101 31.53 -8.66 -3.83
N LEU A 102 31.92 -9.78 -4.42
CA LEU A 102 31.07 -10.91 -4.74
C LEU A 102 31.45 -12.10 -3.87
N LEU A 103 30.57 -12.47 -2.94
CA LEU A 103 30.69 -13.65 -2.10
C LEU A 103 30.01 -14.81 -2.83
N GLY A 104 30.78 -15.79 -3.29
CA GLY A 104 30.28 -17.07 -3.75
C GLY A 104 29.94 -17.95 -2.54
N LEU A 105 28.70 -18.42 -2.44
CA LEU A 105 28.24 -19.24 -1.33
C LEU A 105 28.12 -20.72 -1.76
N ASN A 106 28.46 -21.62 -0.84
CA ASN A 106 28.24 -23.05 -1.03
C ASN A 106 26.77 -23.47 -0.76
N LYS A 107 25.98 -22.60 -0.12
CA LYS A 107 24.54 -22.79 0.16
C LYS A 107 23.78 -21.48 0.00
N ALA A 108 22.45 -21.53 -0.12
CA ALA A 108 21.62 -20.33 -0.05
C ALA A 108 21.71 -19.69 1.34
N GLY A 109 22.10 -18.42 1.40
CA GLY A 109 22.25 -17.67 2.64
C GLY A 109 21.59 -16.30 2.59
N GLN A 110 21.23 -15.79 3.76
CA GLN A 110 20.81 -14.40 3.95
C GLN A 110 21.99 -13.59 4.51
N TYR A 111 21.95 -12.26 4.35
CA TYR A 111 22.99 -11.39 4.86
C TYR A 111 22.42 -10.15 5.56
N ASN A 112 23.18 -9.62 6.51
CA ASN A 112 22.96 -8.32 7.14
C ASN A 112 24.30 -7.57 7.22
N THR A 113 24.29 -6.23 7.16
CA THR A 113 25.50 -5.41 7.17
C THR A 113 25.46 -4.35 8.27
N GLU A 114 26.54 -4.26 9.05
CA GLU A 114 26.72 -3.29 10.13
C GLU A 114 28.05 -2.54 9.92
N ILE A 115 28.12 -1.24 10.21
CA ILE A 115 29.36 -0.47 10.13
C ILE A 115 29.95 -0.30 11.52
N LYS A 116 31.24 -0.64 11.69
CA LYS A 116 31.99 -0.47 12.95
C LYS A 116 33.30 0.28 12.68
N GLY A 117 33.23 1.60 12.79
CA GLY A 117 34.37 2.47 12.49
C GLY A 117 34.78 2.38 11.02
N ASN A 118 36.01 1.95 10.76
CA ASN A 118 36.54 1.71 9.41
C ASN A 118 36.34 0.26 8.92
N GLU A 119 35.47 -0.54 9.55
CA GLU A 119 35.13 -1.89 9.09
C GLU A 119 33.63 -2.01 8.76
N VAL A 120 33.33 -2.72 7.66
CA VAL A 120 31.97 -3.18 7.33
C VAL A 120 31.88 -4.66 7.69
N TRP A 121 30.97 -4.96 8.62
CA TRP A 121 30.73 -6.30 9.15
C TRP A 121 29.51 -6.89 8.44
N VAL A 122 29.74 -7.90 7.60
CA VAL A 122 28.71 -8.63 6.86
C VAL A 122 28.42 -9.94 7.58
N TYR A 123 27.29 -10.03 8.26
CA TYR A 123 26.82 -11.28 8.86
C TYR A 123 26.12 -12.10 7.77
N VAL A 124 26.55 -13.33 7.56
CA VAL A 124 25.94 -14.28 6.60
C VAL A 124 25.46 -15.50 7.37
N SER A 125 24.21 -15.89 7.17
CA SER A 125 23.57 -17.05 7.80
C SER A 125 23.05 -18.03 6.76
N GLU A 126 23.13 -19.33 7.07
CA GLU A 126 22.46 -20.37 6.31
C GLU A 126 20.93 -20.16 6.38
N ALA A 127 20.26 -20.15 5.22
CA ALA A 127 18.81 -19.95 5.18
C ALA A 127 18.07 -21.19 5.71
N ALA A 128 17.67 -21.15 6.99
CA ALA A 128 16.91 -22.23 7.61
C ALA A 128 15.56 -22.42 6.92
N GLY A 129 15.23 -23.67 6.60
CA GLY A 129 14.00 -24.06 5.90
C GLY A 129 12.73 -23.95 6.73
N GLN A 130 12.30 -22.73 7.04
CA GLN A 130 10.88 -22.42 7.07
C GLN A 130 10.39 -22.12 5.65
N THR A 131 9.10 -22.31 5.42
CA THR A 131 8.44 -22.16 4.12
C THR A 131 8.53 -20.75 3.53
N THR A 132 9.61 -20.47 2.80
CA THR A 132 9.66 -19.53 1.67
C THR A 132 10.78 -19.92 0.69
N ARG A 133 10.39 -20.47 -0.48
CA ARG A 133 11.18 -20.65 -1.72
C ARG A 133 12.30 -21.73 -1.76
N THR A 134 12.11 -22.63 -2.73
CA THR A 134 12.93 -23.76 -3.30
C THR A 134 14.32 -23.34 -3.85
N PRO A 135 15.34 -24.23 -4.11
CA PRO A 135 15.23 -25.50 -4.89
C PRO A 135 16.22 -26.67 -4.54
N GLN A 136 16.53 -27.53 -5.54
CA GLN A 136 16.88 -28.97 -5.49
C GLN A 136 18.39 -29.35 -5.54
N GLN A 137 18.69 -30.62 -5.18
CA GLN A 137 19.99 -31.29 -4.93
C GLN A 137 20.66 -31.96 -6.16
N PRO A 138 21.98 -32.25 -6.11
CA PRO A 138 22.56 -33.63 -6.19
C PRO A 138 23.71 -33.86 -5.14
N ALA A 139 24.26 -35.05 -4.80
CA ALA A 139 23.99 -36.47 -5.10
C ALA A 139 24.25 -37.39 -3.85
N ASN A 140 25.09 -38.44 -3.96
CA ASN A 140 25.43 -39.50 -2.93
C ASN A 140 26.82 -40.16 -3.26
N PRO A 141 27.42 -41.19 -2.57
CA PRO A 141 26.81 -42.26 -1.72
C PRO A 141 27.58 -42.78 -0.44
N ALA A 142 26.87 -43.50 0.46
CA ALA A 142 27.18 -44.88 0.97
C ALA A 142 26.62 -45.22 2.39
N ALA A 143 25.97 -46.40 2.52
CA ALA A 143 25.73 -47.25 3.74
C ALA A 143 25.06 -46.64 5.02
N SER A 144 24.16 -47.30 5.77
CA SER A 144 23.40 -48.57 5.61
C SER A 144 22.16 -48.62 6.56
N ALA A 145 21.06 -49.21 6.06
CA ALA A 145 19.96 -49.95 6.73
C ALA A 145 19.30 -49.47 8.06
N ALA A 146 17.99 -49.15 7.98
CA ALA A 146 16.92 -49.70 8.85
C ALA A 146 15.53 -49.56 8.19
N VAL A 147 14.62 -50.53 8.39
CA VAL A 147 13.38 -50.75 7.61
C VAL A 147 12.12 -50.21 8.31
N HIS A 148 11.19 -49.57 7.58
CA HIS A 148 9.76 -49.42 7.91
C HIS A 148 8.87 -49.42 6.62
N PRO A 149 7.57 -49.76 6.67
CA PRO A 149 6.76 -50.29 5.53
C PRO A 149 6.10 -49.22 4.61
N PRO A 150 5.50 -49.61 3.45
CA PRO A 150 5.39 -48.73 2.29
C PRO A 150 4.16 -47.81 2.27
N ARG A 151 4.36 -46.57 1.80
CA ARG A 151 3.30 -45.65 1.39
C ARG A 151 3.50 -45.30 -0.10
N ARG A 152 2.48 -45.54 -0.92
CA ARG A 152 2.48 -45.35 -2.38
C ARG A 152 3.09 -44.00 -2.78
N GLU A 153 4.12 -44.05 -3.63
CA GLU A 153 4.60 -42.88 -4.36
C GLU A 153 3.51 -42.42 -5.35
N GLN A 154 3.02 -41.19 -5.16
CA GLN A 154 2.23 -40.51 -6.19
C GLN A 154 3.20 -39.74 -7.07
N ALA A 155 3.26 -40.09 -8.36
CA ALA A 155 4.06 -39.38 -9.35
C ALA A 155 3.70 -37.88 -9.34
N VAL A 156 4.72 -37.02 -9.25
CA VAL A 156 4.52 -35.57 -9.14
C VAL A 156 3.98 -35.03 -10.47
N ALA A 157 2.73 -34.57 -10.41
CA ALA A 157 1.94 -34.05 -11.52
C ALA A 157 2.58 -32.79 -12.16
N SER A 158 3.36 -32.96 -13.22
CA SER A 158 3.97 -31.86 -13.97
C SER A 158 3.07 -31.41 -15.14
N ALA A 159 2.27 -30.36 -14.89
CA ALA A 159 1.61 -29.64 -15.98
C ALA A 159 2.54 -28.56 -16.56
N ASN A 160 2.65 -28.53 -17.89
CA ASN A 160 3.29 -27.47 -18.65
C ASN A 160 2.30 -26.84 -19.63
N ILE A 161 2.50 -25.55 -19.92
CA ILE A 161 1.67 -24.76 -20.83
C ILE A 161 2.58 -24.20 -21.92
N ASP A 162 2.12 -24.26 -23.16
CA ASP A 162 2.77 -23.69 -24.33
C ASP A 162 1.74 -22.96 -25.21
N PHE A 163 2.21 -22.06 -26.06
CA PHE A 163 1.38 -21.30 -26.99
C PHE A 163 2.04 -21.22 -28.36
N ARG A 164 1.28 -21.54 -29.41
CA ARG A 164 1.68 -21.28 -30.79
C ARG A 164 0.56 -20.65 -31.60
N LYS A 165 0.95 -19.88 -32.61
CA LYS A 165 0.03 -19.34 -33.61
C LYS A 165 -0.43 -20.44 -34.57
N GLY A 166 -1.73 -20.59 -34.74
CA GLY A 166 -2.35 -21.52 -35.69
C GLY A 166 -2.72 -20.87 -37.02
N VAL A 167 -3.40 -21.62 -37.87
CA VAL A 167 -3.82 -21.19 -39.21
C VAL A 167 -4.95 -20.14 -39.08
N ARG A 168 -5.08 -19.21 -40.05
CA ARG A 168 -6.09 -18.13 -40.02
C ARG A 168 -6.03 -17.21 -38.78
N ASN A 169 -4.84 -16.97 -38.21
CA ASN A 169 -4.65 -16.19 -36.98
C ASN A 169 -5.39 -16.75 -35.74
N SER A 170 -5.61 -18.07 -35.67
CA SER A 170 -5.98 -18.72 -34.42
C SER A 170 -4.80 -18.75 -33.44
N GLY A 171 -5.08 -18.80 -32.14
CA GLY A 171 -4.10 -19.07 -31.09
C GLY A 171 -4.34 -20.46 -30.54
N ILE A 172 -3.31 -21.31 -30.58
CA ILE A 172 -3.36 -22.68 -30.05
C ILE A 172 -2.64 -22.68 -28.70
N VAL A 173 -3.39 -22.95 -27.63
CA VAL A 173 -2.85 -23.14 -26.28
C VAL A 173 -2.76 -24.64 -26.02
N GLU A 174 -1.55 -25.14 -25.73
CA GLU A 174 -1.34 -26.54 -25.37
C GLU A 174 -1.05 -26.68 -23.87
N LEU A 175 -1.86 -27.49 -23.19
CA LEU A 175 -1.71 -27.85 -21.79
C LEU A 175 -1.34 -29.33 -21.70
N ASN A 176 -0.07 -29.60 -21.39
CA ASN A 176 0.46 -30.94 -21.19
C ASN A 176 0.35 -31.31 -19.70
N ALA A 177 -0.72 -31.96 -19.29
CA ALA A 177 -1.01 -32.39 -17.93
C ALA A 177 -0.84 -33.92 -17.78
N LEU A 178 0.42 -34.37 -17.79
CA LEU A 178 0.76 -35.79 -17.70
C LEU A 178 0.22 -36.39 -16.38
N GLY A 179 -0.42 -37.56 -16.49
CA GLY A 179 -1.03 -38.28 -15.37
C GLY A 179 -2.45 -37.82 -14.97
N PHE A 180 -3.03 -36.80 -15.62
CA PHE A 180 -4.43 -36.45 -15.40
C PHE A 180 -5.37 -37.45 -16.11
N THR A 181 -6.21 -38.14 -15.35
CA THR A 181 -7.15 -39.18 -15.83
C THR A 181 -8.61 -38.73 -15.82
N GLY A 182 -8.90 -37.48 -15.45
CA GLY A 182 -10.26 -36.92 -15.42
C GLY A 182 -10.69 -36.24 -16.73
N GLN A 183 -11.89 -35.66 -16.72
CA GLN A 183 -12.30 -34.66 -17.72
C GLN A 183 -12.12 -33.24 -17.15
N PRO A 184 -11.60 -32.28 -17.94
CA PRO A 184 -11.48 -30.88 -17.52
C PRO A 184 -12.85 -30.17 -17.47
N ASP A 185 -13.10 -29.36 -16.43
CA ASP A 185 -14.27 -28.45 -16.37
C ASP A 185 -13.95 -27.18 -17.17
N ILE A 186 -14.55 -27.03 -18.36
CA ILE A 186 -14.31 -25.92 -19.29
C ILE A 186 -15.47 -24.93 -19.24
N LYS A 187 -15.23 -23.75 -18.67
CA LYS A 187 -16.20 -22.64 -18.60
C LYS A 187 -15.82 -21.54 -19.59
N LYS A 188 -16.67 -21.33 -20.60
CA LYS A 188 -16.55 -20.23 -21.57
C LYS A 188 -17.25 -18.98 -21.00
N GLN A 189 -16.54 -17.86 -20.88
CA GLN A 189 -17.07 -16.52 -20.55
C GLN A 189 -16.70 -15.56 -21.69
N ASN A 190 -17.36 -14.40 -21.84
CA ASN A 190 -17.16 -13.51 -23.01
C ASN A 190 -15.69 -13.06 -23.23
N ASP A 191 -14.95 -12.79 -22.16
CA ASP A 191 -13.55 -12.31 -22.16
C ASP A 191 -12.53 -13.44 -21.92
N ARG A 192 -12.94 -14.63 -21.47
CA ARG A 192 -12.00 -15.66 -21.06
C ARG A 192 -12.55 -17.08 -21.07
N ILE A 193 -11.66 -18.04 -21.29
CA ILE A 193 -11.91 -19.46 -21.07
C ILE A 193 -11.24 -19.85 -19.76
N THR A 194 -11.98 -20.50 -18.88
CA THR A 194 -11.47 -21.04 -17.62
C THR A 194 -11.56 -22.56 -17.66
N VAL A 195 -10.41 -23.23 -17.64
CA VAL A 195 -10.30 -24.70 -17.66
C VAL A 195 -9.82 -25.15 -16.28
N THR A 196 -10.57 -26.01 -15.61
CA THR A 196 -10.25 -26.50 -14.26
C THR A 196 -10.01 -28.00 -14.26
N LEU A 197 -8.78 -28.41 -13.92
CA LEU A 197 -8.39 -29.80 -13.68
C LEU A 197 -8.61 -30.13 -12.20
N LYS A 198 -9.66 -30.90 -11.90
CA LYS A 198 -9.99 -31.30 -10.52
C LYS A 198 -8.99 -32.32 -9.98
N ASN A 199 -8.59 -32.18 -8.72
CA ASN A 199 -7.63 -33.05 -8.04
C ASN A 199 -6.26 -33.18 -8.75
N TYR A 200 -5.87 -32.16 -9.52
CA TYR A 200 -4.55 -32.10 -10.16
C TYR A 200 -3.75 -30.96 -9.49
N PRO A 201 -2.92 -31.27 -8.47
CA PRO A 201 -2.24 -30.25 -7.68
C PRO A 201 -1.03 -29.65 -8.40
N LEU A 202 -1.11 -28.38 -8.80
CA LEU A 202 0.01 -27.70 -9.42
C LEU A 202 1.12 -27.35 -8.40
N PRO A 203 2.40 -27.67 -8.68
CA PRO A 203 3.52 -27.12 -7.93
C PRO A 203 3.61 -25.61 -8.09
N ALA A 204 4.02 -24.87 -7.04
CA ALA A 204 4.14 -23.41 -7.09
C ALA A 204 5.09 -22.91 -8.21
N GLN A 205 6.10 -23.71 -8.57
CA GLN A 205 7.05 -23.42 -9.66
C GLN A 205 6.45 -23.52 -11.08
N ALA A 206 5.35 -24.27 -11.24
CA ALA A 206 4.66 -24.43 -12.52
C ALA A 206 3.57 -23.36 -12.75
N GLN A 207 3.26 -22.53 -11.74
CA GLN A 207 2.39 -21.36 -11.93
C GLN A 207 3.09 -20.35 -12.83
N ARG A 208 2.52 -20.10 -14.01
CA ARG A 208 3.10 -19.24 -15.05
C ARG A 208 2.02 -18.46 -15.78
N SER A 209 2.39 -17.28 -16.26
CA SER A 209 1.60 -16.45 -17.16
C SER A 209 2.42 -16.23 -18.44
N LEU A 210 1.82 -16.48 -19.59
CA LEU A 210 2.37 -16.15 -20.90
C LEU A 210 1.62 -14.93 -21.43
N ASP A 211 2.34 -13.85 -21.69
CA ASP A 211 1.83 -12.78 -22.56
C ASP A 211 2.05 -13.22 -24.01
N VAL A 212 0.97 -13.23 -24.79
CA VAL A 212 0.95 -13.68 -26.19
C VAL A 212 0.31 -12.62 -27.08
N SER A 213 0.23 -11.39 -26.59
CA SER A 213 -0.43 -10.26 -27.26
C SER A 213 0.21 -9.89 -28.61
N ASP A 214 1.50 -10.14 -28.79
CA ASP A 214 2.28 -9.86 -30.02
C ASP A 214 1.92 -10.76 -31.21
N PHE A 215 1.35 -11.94 -31.00
CA PHE A 215 1.15 -12.93 -32.08
C PHE A 215 -0.04 -12.62 -33.03
N ASN A 216 -0.72 -11.48 -32.82
CA ASN A 216 -1.91 -11.02 -33.56
C ASN A 216 -3.07 -12.05 -33.54
N THR A 217 -3.17 -12.81 -32.45
CA THR A 217 -4.25 -13.77 -32.18
C THR A 217 -5.37 -13.15 -31.34
N PRO A 218 -6.56 -13.78 -31.25
CA PRO A 218 -7.58 -13.40 -30.27
C PRO A 218 -7.15 -13.69 -28.82
N VAL A 219 -6.23 -14.62 -28.58
CA VAL A 219 -5.63 -14.82 -27.24
C VAL A 219 -4.69 -13.66 -26.91
N ARG A 220 -4.77 -13.13 -25.68
CA ARG A 220 -3.88 -12.07 -25.15
C ARG A 220 -2.96 -12.56 -24.05
N ASN A 221 -3.49 -13.28 -23.07
CA ASN A 221 -2.73 -13.77 -21.93
C ASN A 221 -3.22 -15.17 -21.54
N VAL A 222 -2.28 -16.07 -21.23
CA VAL A 222 -2.56 -17.42 -20.79
C VAL A 222 -1.93 -17.62 -19.40
N THR A 223 -2.76 -17.71 -18.36
CA THR A 223 -2.29 -17.86 -16.98
C THR A 223 -2.72 -19.19 -16.38
N MET A 224 -1.77 -19.99 -15.90
CA MET A 224 -2.04 -21.21 -15.14
C MET A 224 -1.73 -21.00 -13.66
N LYS A 225 -2.73 -21.19 -12.81
CA LYS A 225 -2.69 -20.97 -11.36
C LYS A 225 -3.30 -22.15 -10.59
N ARG A 226 -2.93 -22.29 -9.32
CA ARG A 226 -3.53 -23.29 -8.41
C ARG A 226 -4.71 -22.68 -7.66
N ILE A 227 -5.78 -23.45 -7.46
CA ILE A 227 -6.88 -23.12 -6.55
C ILE A 227 -7.14 -24.34 -5.67
N GLY A 228 -6.72 -24.29 -4.40
CA GLY A 228 -6.85 -25.42 -3.47
C GLY A 228 -6.04 -26.65 -3.94
N ASN A 229 -6.74 -27.72 -4.33
CA ASN A 229 -6.15 -28.93 -4.91
C ASN A 229 -6.28 -29.00 -6.44
N ASP A 230 -6.91 -28.01 -7.07
CA ASP A 230 -7.22 -27.98 -8.49
C ASP A 230 -6.26 -27.05 -9.24
N THR A 231 -6.02 -27.36 -10.52
CA THR A 231 -5.30 -26.49 -11.45
C THR A 231 -6.28 -25.73 -12.32
N GLN A 232 -6.18 -24.40 -12.35
CA GLN A 232 -7.00 -23.54 -13.21
C GLN A 232 -6.13 -22.84 -14.26
N LEU A 233 -6.40 -23.14 -15.52
CA LEU A 233 -5.88 -22.41 -16.69
C LEU A 233 -6.91 -21.34 -17.08
N VAL A 234 -6.47 -20.09 -17.17
CA VAL A 234 -7.26 -18.93 -17.58
C VAL A 234 -6.67 -18.36 -18.86
N ILE A 235 -7.41 -18.49 -19.96
CA ILE A 235 -7.07 -17.95 -21.28
C ILE A 235 -7.89 -16.67 -21.47
N ARG A 236 -7.27 -15.50 -21.44
CA ARG A 236 -7.93 -14.21 -21.75
C ARG A 236 -7.91 -13.95 -23.25
N ASN A 237 -9.10 -13.66 -23.80
CA ASN A 237 -9.36 -13.51 -25.22
C ASN A 237 -10.03 -12.16 -25.51
N GLN A 238 -9.62 -11.50 -26.60
CA GLN A 238 -10.18 -10.23 -27.05
C GLN A 238 -11.14 -10.40 -28.23
N GLY A 239 -12.15 -9.54 -28.29
CA GLY A 239 -13.13 -9.50 -29.38
C GLY A 239 -14.04 -10.73 -29.41
N SER A 240 -14.57 -11.04 -30.60
CA SER A 240 -15.37 -12.26 -30.82
C SER A 240 -14.47 -13.42 -31.22
N TRP A 241 -14.60 -14.53 -30.49
CA TRP A 241 -13.82 -15.73 -30.69
C TRP A 241 -14.69 -16.99 -30.57
N ASP A 242 -14.22 -18.07 -31.15
CA ASP A 242 -14.73 -19.42 -30.93
C ASP A 242 -13.56 -20.33 -30.56
N VAL A 243 -13.83 -21.44 -29.90
CA VAL A 243 -12.80 -22.38 -29.43
C VAL A 243 -13.18 -23.82 -29.71
N ASP A 244 -12.33 -24.48 -30.50
CA ASP A 244 -12.29 -25.94 -30.62
C ASP A 244 -11.36 -26.52 -29.54
N THR A 245 -11.69 -27.72 -29.06
CA THR A 245 -11.01 -28.34 -27.92
C THR A 245 -10.70 -29.81 -28.22
N GLN A 246 -9.42 -30.12 -28.40
CA GLN A 246 -8.93 -31.46 -28.66
C GLN A 246 -8.24 -31.99 -27.37
N SER A 247 -8.49 -33.27 -27.06
CA SER A 247 -8.04 -33.90 -25.81
C SER A 247 -7.52 -35.31 -26.09
N ALA A 248 -6.21 -35.53 -25.95
CA ALA A 248 -5.59 -36.83 -26.18
C ALA A 248 -4.46 -37.10 -25.18
N ASN A 249 -4.54 -38.24 -24.46
CA ASN A 249 -3.47 -38.80 -23.63
C ASN A 249 -2.80 -37.78 -22.65
N GLY A 250 -3.61 -36.99 -21.94
CA GLY A 250 -3.12 -35.98 -20.99
C GLY A 250 -2.59 -34.69 -21.64
N ARG A 251 -2.77 -34.51 -22.95
CA ARG A 251 -2.54 -33.26 -23.67
C ARG A 251 -3.88 -32.65 -24.08
N PHE A 252 -4.08 -31.39 -23.75
CA PHE A 252 -5.25 -30.60 -24.10
C PHE A 252 -4.82 -29.45 -25.01
N SER A 253 -5.32 -29.40 -26.23
CA SER A 253 -5.11 -28.26 -27.13
C SER A 253 -6.41 -27.49 -27.34
N PHE A 254 -6.35 -26.20 -27.04
CA PHE A 254 -7.44 -25.25 -27.23
C PHE A 254 -7.08 -24.39 -28.44
N GLU A 255 -7.82 -24.50 -29.55
CA GLU A 255 -7.63 -23.63 -30.71
C GLU A 255 -8.67 -22.50 -30.66
N ILE A 256 -8.23 -21.29 -30.30
CA ILE A 256 -9.07 -20.11 -30.24
C ILE A 256 -8.95 -19.36 -31.57
N SER A 257 -10.02 -19.39 -32.37
CA SER A 257 -10.11 -18.66 -33.65
C SER A 257 -10.92 -17.38 -33.49
N ARG A 258 -10.70 -16.37 -34.36
CA ARG A 258 -11.57 -15.19 -34.39
C ARG A 258 -12.94 -15.60 -34.95
N LYS A 259 -13.99 -15.49 -34.15
CA LYS A 259 -15.35 -15.62 -34.62
C LYS A 259 -15.63 -14.39 -35.47
N ALA A 260 -15.94 -14.61 -36.74
CA ALA A 260 -16.29 -13.55 -37.65
C ALA A 260 -17.61 -12.92 -37.20
N ASN A 261 -17.54 -11.90 -36.36
CA ASN A 261 -18.68 -11.06 -36.06
C ASN A 261 -19.01 -10.26 -37.32
N ILE A 262 -20.10 -10.66 -37.98
CA ILE A 262 -20.81 -9.87 -39.00
C ILE A 262 -21.47 -8.61 -38.37
N ALA A 263 -21.15 -8.31 -37.10
CA ALA A 263 -21.76 -7.32 -36.22
C ALA A 263 -20.82 -6.15 -35.84
N SER A 264 -19.76 -5.92 -36.61
CA SER A 264 -18.90 -4.72 -36.48
C SER A 264 -18.86 -3.90 -37.78
N GLN A 265 -20.05 -3.50 -38.26
CA GLN A 265 -20.21 -2.33 -39.12
C GLN A 265 -21.26 -1.41 -38.49
N GLY A 266 -20.79 -0.31 -37.90
CA GLY A 266 -21.66 0.82 -37.58
C GLY A 266 -21.98 1.58 -38.87
N LEU A 267 -23.26 1.83 -39.11
CA LEU A 267 -23.79 2.77 -40.11
C LEU A 267 -23.23 2.65 -41.55
N SER A 268 -23.29 1.45 -42.13
CA SER A 268 -23.57 1.27 -43.57
C SER A 268 -23.93 -0.18 -43.88
N ALA A 269 -24.81 -0.35 -44.86
CA ALA A 269 -25.32 -1.61 -45.40
C ALA A 269 -26.26 -2.45 -44.51
N THR A 270 -27.30 -2.96 -45.17
CA THR A 270 -28.16 -4.10 -44.81
C THR A 270 -27.36 -5.21 -44.11
N PRO A 271 -27.90 -5.90 -43.07
CA PRO A 271 -27.19 -7.01 -42.44
C PRO A 271 -26.69 -7.98 -43.49
N ASN A 272 -25.41 -8.33 -43.43
CA ASN A 272 -24.75 -9.26 -44.34
C ASN A 272 -25.36 -10.67 -44.14
N LYS A 273 -26.51 -10.90 -44.77
CA LYS A 273 -27.23 -12.18 -44.77
C LYS A 273 -26.30 -13.21 -45.38
N SER A 274 -25.81 -14.14 -44.54
CA SER A 274 -25.04 -15.28 -45.03
C SER A 274 -26.01 -16.22 -45.77
N PHE A 275 -25.98 -16.17 -47.09
CA PHE A 275 -26.81 -17.00 -47.94
C PHE A 275 -26.20 -18.41 -48.02
N ASN A 276 -26.90 -19.37 -47.41
CA ASN A 276 -26.47 -20.76 -47.26
C ASN A 276 -27.42 -21.74 -47.97
N GLY A 277 -28.39 -21.23 -48.73
CA GLY A 277 -29.31 -22.02 -49.52
C GLY A 277 -28.61 -22.87 -50.58
N ARG A 278 -29.26 -23.97 -50.97
CA ARG A 278 -28.87 -24.72 -52.17
C ARG A 278 -28.79 -23.76 -53.37
N LYS A 279 -27.70 -23.86 -54.13
CA LYS A 279 -27.50 -23.07 -55.34
C LYS A 279 -28.47 -23.53 -56.42
N ILE A 280 -29.12 -22.57 -57.06
CA ILE A 280 -30.06 -22.77 -58.14
C ILE A 280 -29.69 -21.86 -59.31
N SER A 281 -30.01 -22.33 -60.51
CA SER A 281 -29.90 -21.55 -61.75
C SER A 281 -31.30 -21.53 -62.38
N LEU A 282 -31.87 -20.34 -62.54
CA LEU A 282 -33.24 -20.11 -62.97
C LEU A 282 -33.27 -18.90 -63.90
N ASP A 283 -33.91 -19.02 -65.06
CA ASP A 283 -34.14 -17.90 -65.98
C ASP A 283 -35.64 -17.65 -66.12
N PHE A 284 -36.07 -16.44 -65.77
CA PHE A 284 -37.47 -16.01 -65.82
C PHE A 284 -37.58 -14.75 -66.67
N GLN A 285 -38.47 -14.77 -67.65
CA GLN A 285 -38.80 -13.63 -68.50
C GLN A 285 -40.29 -13.34 -68.37
N ASP A 286 -40.64 -12.12 -67.92
CA ASP A 286 -42.01 -11.66 -67.70
C ASP A 286 -42.90 -12.56 -66.81
N VAL A 287 -42.32 -13.18 -65.78
CA VAL A 287 -43.02 -14.11 -64.88
C VAL A 287 -43.59 -13.39 -63.66
N GLU A 288 -44.77 -13.79 -63.20
CA GLU A 288 -45.37 -13.25 -61.96
C GLU A 288 -44.56 -13.59 -60.71
N VAL A 289 -44.41 -12.61 -59.82
CA VAL A 289 -43.64 -12.74 -58.57
C VAL A 289 -44.17 -13.87 -57.68
N ARG A 290 -45.48 -14.11 -57.66
CA ARG A 290 -46.09 -15.25 -56.94
C ARG A 290 -45.58 -16.60 -57.45
N THR A 291 -45.48 -16.76 -58.77
CA THR A 291 -44.95 -17.97 -59.43
C THR A 291 -43.47 -18.16 -59.13
N ILE A 292 -42.67 -17.08 -59.16
CA ILE A 292 -41.26 -17.12 -58.75
C ILE A 292 -41.13 -17.57 -57.29
N LEU A 293 -41.93 -17.01 -56.37
CA LEU A 293 -41.94 -17.40 -54.96
C LEU A 293 -42.35 -18.88 -54.75
N GLN A 294 -43.29 -19.41 -55.53
CA GLN A 294 -43.68 -20.83 -55.50
C GLN A 294 -42.57 -21.76 -55.99
N ILE A 295 -41.84 -21.38 -57.05
CA ILE A 295 -40.69 -22.15 -57.54
C ILE A 295 -39.57 -22.14 -56.50
N LEU A 296 -39.28 -20.97 -55.90
CA LEU A 296 -38.33 -20.86 -54.79
C LEU A 296 -38.77 -21.67 -53.55
N ALA A 297 -40.06 -21.76 -53.26
CA ALA A 297 -40.59 -22.63 -52.19
C ALA A 297 -40.27 -24.12 -52.46
N LYS A 298 -40.51 -24.57 -53.69
CA LYS A 298 -40.28 -25.95 -54.12
C LYS A 298 -38.79 -26.33 -54.08
N GLU A 299 -37.91 -25.44 -54.54
CA GLU A 299 -36.45 -25.68 -54.54
C GLU A 299 -35.81 -25.53 -53.15
N SER A 300 -36.35 -24.67 -52.29
CA SER A 300 -35.88 -24.48 -50.91
C SER A 300 -36.33 -25.57 -49.94
N GLY A 301 -37.44 -26.26 -50.25
CA GLY A 301 -38.11 -27.18 -49.32
C GLY A 301 -38.87 -26.49 -48.19
N MET A 302 -39.07 -25.17 -48.27
CA MET A 302 -39.79 -24.36 -47.28
C MET A 302 -41.19 -23.99 -47.80
N ASN A 303 -42.18 -23.95 -46.91
CA ASN A 303 -43.54 -23.54 -47.27
C ASN A 303 -43.61 -22.00 -47.34
N ILE A 304 -43.48 -21.42 -48.54
CA ILE A 304 -43.65 -19.98 -48.76
C ILE A 304 -45.12 -19.70 -49.13
N VAL A 305 -45.77 -18.84 -48.33
CA VAL A 305 -47.14 -18.35 -48.55
C VAL A 305 -47.05 -16.88 -48.94
N ALA A 306 -47.56 -16.52 -50.11
CA ALA A 306 -47.65 -15.14 -50.57
C ALA A 306 -49.04 -14.56 -50.30
N SER A 307 -49.12 -13.36 -49.74
CA SER A 307 -50.38 -12.61 -49.59
C SER A 307 -50.97 -12.23 -50.95
N ASP A 308 -52.29 -12.08 -51.05
CA ASP A 308 -52.95 -11.75 -52.31
C ASP A 308 -52.64 -10.34 -52.85
N THR A 309 -52.06 -9.51 -52.00
CA THR A 309 -51.51 -8.19 -52.33
C THR A 309 -50.16 -8.25 -53.08
N VAL A 310 -49.50 -9.41 -53.17
CA VAL A 310 -48.21 -9.60 -53.84
C VAL A 310 -48.40 -9.65 -55.36
N ASN A 311 -48.34 -8.47 -56.00
CA ASN A 311 -48.59 -8.29 -57.43
C ASN A 311 -47.37 -7.75 -58.21
N GLY A 312 -47.20 -8.24 -59.43
CA GLY A 312 -46.17 -7.78 -60.36
C GLY A 312 -45.55 -8.89 -61.19
N LYS A 313 -45.09 -8.53 -62.39
CA LYS A 313 -44.19 -9.35 -63.20
C LYS A 313 -42.74 -8.94 -62.97
N MET A 314 -41.83 -9.89 -63.12
CA MET A 314 -40.39 -9.69 -62.96
C MET A 314 -39.64 -10.58 -63.96
N THR A 315 -38.65 -9.99 -64.63
CA THR A 315 -37.63 -10.72 -65.38
C THR A 315 -36.41 -10.86 -64.47
N LEU A 316 -35.94 -12.09 -64.28
CA LEU A 316 -34.87 -12.43 -63.34
C LEU A 316 -34.08 -13.62 -63.86
N SER A 317 -32.79 -13.41 -64.11
CA SER A 317 -31.85 -14.46 -64.51
C SER A 317 -30.84 -14.70 -63.40
N LEU A 318 -30.78 -15.93 -62.90
CA LEU A 318 -29.95 -16.37 -61.79
C LEU A 318 -29.08 -17.55 -62.24
N LYS A 319 -27.78 -17.47 -61.94
CA LYS A 319 -26.83 -18.55 -62.20
C LYS A 319 -26.00 -18.85 -60.96
N ASP A 320 -26.08 -20.10 -60.48
CA ASP A 320 -25.37 -20.61 -59.31
C ASP A 320 -25.60 -19.80 -58.01
N VAL A 321 -26.78 -19.21 -57.88
CA VAL A 321 -27.17 -18.34 -56.75
C VAL A 321 -27.90 -19.18 -55.68
N PRO A 322 -27.54 -19.06 -54.39
CA PRO A 322 -28.31 -19.66 -53.29
C PRO A 322 -29.79 -19.24 -53.30
N TRP A 323 -30.72 -20.17 -53.06
CA TRP A 323 -32.16 -19.87 -53.12
C TRP A 323 -32.61 -18.77 -52.14
N ASP A 324 -31.93 -18.62 -51.00
CA ASP A 324 -32.20 -17.60 -49.99
C ASP A 324 -31.71 -16.21 -50.43
N GLN A 325 -30.63 -16.16 -51.23
CA GLN A 325 -30.20 -14.96 -51.94
C GLN A 325 -31.18 -14.59 -53.06
N ALA A 326 -31.66 -15.59 -53.81
CA ALA A 326 -32.67 -15.39 -54.84
C ALA A 326 -33.99 -14.85 -54.26
N LEU A 327 -34.44 -15.39 -53.12
CA LEU A 327 -35.63 -14.92 -52.40
C LEU A 327 -35.45 -13.47 -51.92
N ASP A 328 -34.31 -13.12 -51.35
CA ASP A 328 -34.03 -11.76 -50.89
C ASP A 328 -33.98 -10.74 -52.04
N LEU A 329 -33.42 -11.12 -53.20
CA LEU A 329 -33.43 -10.29 -54.41
C LEU A 329 -34.86 -10.04 -54.92
N VAL A 330 -35.71 -11.07 -54.96
CA VAL A 330 -37.13 -10.95 -55.35
C VAL A 330 -37.90 -10.05 -54.37
N MET A 331 -37.64 -10.20 -53.07
CA MET A 331 -38.24 -9.36 -52.03
C MET A 331 -37.82 -7.89 -52.16
N GLN A 332 -36.52 -7.62 -52.28
CA GLN A 332 -35.99 -6.26 -52.41
C GLN A 332 -36.50 -5.56 -53.69
N ALA A 333 -36.51 -6.25 -54.83
CA ALA A 333 -36.95 -5.69 -56.11
C ALA A 333 -38.43 -5.26 -56.14
N ARG A 334 -39.26 -5.79 -55.23
CA ARG A 334 -40.71 -5.51 -55.15
C ARG A 334 -41.16 -4.96 -53.78
N ASN A 335 -40.22 -4.53 -52.93
CA ASN A 335 -40.46 -4.00 -51.58
C ASN A 335 -41.35 -4.90 -50.69
N LEU A 336 -41.13 -6.22 -50.81
CA LEU A 336 -41.77 -7.24 -49.98
C LEU A 336 -40.91 -7.49 -48.73
N ASP A 337 -41.55 -7.95 -47.66
CA ASP A 337 -40.89 -8.41 -46.44
C ASP A 337 -41.41 -9.80 -46.07
N MET A 338 -40.67 -10.51 -45.21
CA MET A 338 -40.98 -11.89 -44.81
C MET A 338 -41.12 -12.01 -43.29
N ARG A 339 -42.07 -12.85 -42.84
CA ARG A 339 -42.17 -13.30 -41.46
C ARG A 339 -42.07 -14.83 -41.44
N ARG A 340 -41.02 -15.36 -40.80
CA ARG A 340 -40.82 -16.79 -40.63
C ARG A 340 -41.48 -17.26 -39.34
N GLN A 341 -42.42 -18.20 -39.45
CA GLN A 341 -43.05 -18.89 -38.33
C GLN A 341 -42.78 -20.39 -38.49
N GLY A 342 -41.70 -20.86 -37.86
CA GLY A 342 -41.24 -22.25 -37.97
C GLY A 342 -40.90 -22.67 -39.40
N ASN A 343 -41.73 -23.56 -39.96
CA ASN A 343 -41.60 -24.11 -41.32
C ASN A 343 -42.31 -23.27 -42.40
N ILE A 344 -43.06 -22.24 -42.01
CA ILE A 344 -43.81 -21.38 -42.92
C ILE A 344 -43.12 -20.02 -43.03
N ILE A 345 -43.01 -19.51 -44.26
CA ILE A 345 -42.55 -18.16 -44.57
C ILE A 345 -43.74 -17.41 -45.17
N ASN A 346 -44.27 -16.43 -44.44
CA ASN A 346 -45.28 -15.51 -44.97
C ASN A 346 -44.57 -14.34 -45.68
N VAL A 347 -44.90 -14.10 -46.95
CA VAL A 347 -44.35 -13.01 -47.77
C VAL A 347 -45.48 -12.07 -48.18
N ALA A 348 -45.34 -10.79 -47.86
CA ALA A 348 -46.32 -9.77 -48.17
C ALA A 348 -45.64 -8.40 -48.36
N PRO A 349 -46.33 -7.38 -48.90
CA PRO A 349 -45.79 -6.02 -48.98
C PRO A 349 -45.36 -5.52 -47.60
N ARG A 350 -44.21 -4.83 -47.55
CA ARG A 350 -43.59 -4.40 -46.29
C ARG A 350 -44.53 -3.55 -45.41
N GLU A 351 -45.36 -2.72 -46.02
CA GLU A 351 -46.33 -1.87 -45.31
C GLU A 351 -47.45 -2.69 -44.64
N GLU A 352 -47.94 -3.75 -45.29
CA GLU A 352 -48.98 -4.64 -44.75
C GLU A 352 -48.48 -5.39 -43.51
N LEU A 353 -47.24 -5.89 -43.56
CA LEU A 353 -46.60 -6.56 -42.43
C LEU A 353 -46.30 -5.58 -41.29
N LEU A 354 -45.81 -4.38 -41.58
CA LEU A 354 -45.61 -3.34 -40.56
C LEU A 354 -46.93 -2.89 -39.92
N ALA A 355 -48.03 -2.84 -40.67
CA ALA A 355 -49.35 -2.54 -40.13
C ALA A 355 -49.86 -3.68 -39.22
N LYS A 356 -49.71 -4.94 -39.63
CA LYS A 356 -50.04 -6.12 -38.81
C LYS A 356 -49.17 -6.21 -37.54
N ASP A 357 -47.87 -5.97 -37.65
CA ASP A 357 -46.95 -5.94 -36.50
C ASP A 357 -47.34 -4.82 -35.53
N LYS A 358 -47.65 -3.60 -36.02
CA LYS A 358 -48.15 -2.50 -35.17
C LYS A 358 -49.48 -2.84 -34.49
N ALA A 359 -50.44 -3.39 -35.24
CA ALA A 359 -51.74 -3.76 -34.71
C ALA A 359 -51.65 -4.86 -33.64
N THR A 360 -50.80 -5.87 -33.83
CA THR A 360 -50.58 -6.92 -32.82
C THR A 360 -49.88 -6.38 -31.57
N LEU A 361 -48.90 -5.47 -31.72
CA LEU A 361 -48.26 -4.80 -30.57
C LEU A 361 -49.20 -3.82 -29.85
N GLN A 362 -50.11 -3.15 -30.56
CA GLN A 362 -51.15 -2.31 -29.96
C GLN A 362 -52.18 -3.16 -29.22
N ALA A 363 -52.69 -4.22 -29.85
CA ALA A 363 -53.62 -5.16 -29.20
C ALA A 363 -52.98 -5.82 -27.97
N GLN A 364 -51.70 -6.20 -28.01
CA GLN A 364 -51.01 -6.74 -26.84
C GLN A 364 -50.91 -5.71 -25.70
N LYS A 365 -50.58 -4.45 -26.00
CA LYS A 365 -50.61 -3.37 -25.00
C LYS A 365 -52.00 -3.14 -24.42
N GLU A 366 -53.03 -3.13 -25.27
CA GLU A 366 -54.41 -2.94 -24.86
C GLU A 366 -54.90 -4.12 -24.00
N ILE A 367 -54.50 -5.36 -24.30
CA ILE A 367 -54.73 -6.53 -23.44
C ILE A 367 -54.00 -6.39 -22.09
N ASP A 368 -52.74 -5.95 -22.10
CA ASP A 368 -51.94 -5.76 -20.88
C ASP A 368 -52.47 -4.59 -20.01
N ASP A 369 -53.05 -3.56 -20.64
CA ASP A 369 -53.65 -2.37 -20.00
C ASP A 369 -55.08 -2.63 -19.50
N LEU A 370 -55.86 -3.49 -20.18
CA LEU A 370 -57.21 -3.93 -19.77
C LEU A 370 -57.19 -5.11 -18.79
N GLY A 371 -56.03 -5.74 -18.61
CA GLY A 371 -55.84 -6.86 -17.67
C GLY A 371 -56.17 -6.49 -16.21
N PRO A 372 -56.50 -7.48 -15.36
CA PRO A 372 -56.77 -7.24 -13.95
C PRO A 372 -55.50 -6.76 -13.23
N LEU A 373 -55.64 -5.67 -12.49
CA LEU A 373 -54.61 -5.22 -11.54
C LEU A 373 -54.64 -6.15 -10.33
N LEU A 374 -53.46 -6.58 -9.90
CA LEU A 374 -53.26 -7.38 -8.69
C LEU A 374 -52.52 -6.51 -7.67
N SER A 375 -52.80 -6.71 -6.38
CA SER A 375 -52.04 -6.04 -5.31
C SER A 375 -51.19 -7.08 -4.58
N GLN A 376 -49.89 -6.81 -4.42
CA GLN A 376 -48.96 -7.66 -3.69
C GLN A 376 -48.13 -6.83 -2.71
N THR A 377 -48.09 -7.29 -1.46
CA THR A 377 -47.27 -6.73 -0.39
C THR A 377 -45.92 -7.43 -0.33
N PHE A 378 -44.86 -6.64 -0.26
CA PHE A 378 -43.47 -7.07 -0.06
C PHE A 378 -42.97 -6.51 1.26
N GLN A 379 -42.47 -7.37 2.15
CA GLN A 379 -41.82 -6.95 3.39
C GLN A 379 -40.30 -7.03 3.23
N LEU A 380 -39.61 -5.91 3.45
CA LEU A 380 -38.16 -5.81 3.32
C LEU A 380 -37.46 -6.20 4.63
N LYS A 381 -36.35 -6.92 4.54
CA LYS A 381 -35.65 -7.53 5.68
C LYS A 381 -34.41 -6.76 6.11
N TYR A 382 -33.64 -6.22 5.17
CA TYR A 382 -32.34 -5.61 5.46
C TYR A 382 -32.32 -4.12 5.14
N LYS A 383 -32.95 -3.72 4.04
CA LYS A 383 -33.03 -2.31 3.62
C LYS A 383 -34.32 -1.62 4.09
N ASN A 384 -34.23 -0.31 4.28
CA ASN A 384 -35.38 0.54 4.61
C ASN A 384 -36.19 0.85 3.34
N VAL A 385 -37.51 0.74 3.43
CA VAL A 385 -38.44 1.02 2.33
C VAL A 385 -38.37 2.46 1.80
N GLU A 386 -37.97 3.44 2.61
CA GLU A 386 -37.71 4.82 2.16
C GLU A 386 -36.46 4.94 1.26
N GLU A 387 -35.48 4.04 1.41
CA GLU A 387 -34.34 3.97 0.49
C GLU A 387 -34.81 3.44 -0.87
N PHE A 388 -35.64 2.40 -0.87
CA PHE A 388 -36.28 1.87 -2.07
C PHE A 388 -37.16 2.90 -2.80
N ARG A 389 -37.87 3.77 -2.07
CA ARG A 389 -38.64 4.88 -2.64
C ARG A 389 -37.81 5.75 -3.59
N LYS A 390 -36.58 6.09 -3.15
CA LYS A 390 -35.60 6.90 -3.90
C LYS A 390 -34.98 6.11 -5.06
N ILE A 391 -34.62 4.84 -4.82
CA ILE A 391 -34.03 3.95 -5.85
C ILE A 391 -35.01 3.71 -7.00
N LEU A 392 -36.28 3.44 -6.68
CA LEU A 392 -37.35 3.16 -7.64
C LEU A 392 -38.04 4.42 -8.20
N ARG A 393 -37.60 5.62 -7.78
CA ARG A 393 -38.15 6.93 -8.16
C ARG A 393 -39.67 7.05 -8.00
N LEU A 394 -40.19 6.53 -6.90
CA LEU A 394 -41.63 6.56 -6.58
C LEU A 394 -42.13 7.95 -6.12
N ASP A 395 -41.25 8.94 -6.06
CA ASP A 395 -41.52 10.31 -5.59
C ASP A 395 -42.18 11.24 -6.64
N GLU A 396 -42.03 10.98 -7.94
CA GLU A 396 -42.48 11.93 -8.98
C GLU A 396 -43.97 11.75 -9.37
N SER A 397 -44.82 12.28 -8.49
CA SER A 397 -46.20 12.68 -8.81
C SER A 397 -46.27 13.93 -9.74
N GLY A 398 -45.12 14.45 -10.18
CA GLY A 398 -45.01 15.65 -11.01
C GLY A 398 -44.95 15.37 -12.51
N SER A 399 -45.78 16.10 -13.27
CA SER A 399 -45.76 16.36 -14.72
C SER A 399 -45.32 15.26 -15.71
N SER A 400 -46.27 14.87 -16.55
CA SER A 400 -46.15 14.07 -17.76
C SER A 400 -45.03 14.48 -18.75
N SER A 401 -43.99 13.65 -18.87
CA SER A 401 -43.38 13.30 -20.18
C SER A 401 -42.41 12.11 -20.08
N ASP A 402 -41.49 12.10 -19.10
CA ASP A 402 -40.36 11.13 -19.03
C ASP A 402 -40.44 10.15 -17.84
N ARG A 403 -41.59 9.47 -17.68
CA ARG A 403 -41.75 8.42 -16.67
C ARG A 403 -40.98 7.14 -17.08
N ASN A 404 -39.71 7.08 -16.71
CA ASN A 404 -38.95 5.82 -16.59
C ASN A 404 -39.34 5.03 -15.31
N THR A 405 -40.63 5.01 -14.98
CA THR A 405 -41.17 4.23 -13.86
C THR A 405 -41.38 2.79 -14.31
N LEU A 406 -40.97 1.81 -13.50
CA LEU A 406 -41.21 0.39 -13.77
C LEU A 406 -42.70 -0.03 -13.64
N LEU A 407 -43.53 0.86 -13.09
CA LEU A 407 -44.98 0.76 -12.98
C LEU A 407 -45.67 1.02 -14.34
N SER A 408 -46.81 0.37 -14.58
CA SER A 408 -47.69 0.70 -15.71
C SER A 408 -48.35 2.08 -15.52
N GLY A 409 -48.97 2.61 -16.57
CA GLY A 409 -49.71 3.89 -16.50
C GLY A 409 -50.90 3.88 -15.53
N ARG A 410 -51.34 2.69 -15.09
CA ARG A 410 -52.41 2.47 -14.10
C ARG A 410 -51.88 1.94 -12.76
N GLY A 411 -50.58 1.66 -12.67
CA GLY A 411 -49.94 1.09 -11.49
C GLY A 411 -49.78 2.09 -10.36
N SER A 412 -49.81 1.61 -9.12
CA SER A 412 -49.53 2.41 -7.93
C SER A 412 -48.69 1.63 -6.93
N ALA A 413 -47.89 2.35 -6.15
CA ALA A 413 -47.10 1.81 -5.07
C ALA A 413 -47.36 2.61 -3.79
N LEU A 414 -47.68 1.91 -2.70
CA LEU A 414 -47.85 2.47 -1.37
C LEU A 414 -46.74 1.94 -0.46
N ILE A 415 -46.23 2.79 0.41
CA ILE A 415 -45.13 2.47 1.34
C ILE A 415 -45.62 2.70 2.75
N ASP A 416 -45.40 1.71 3.63
CA ASP A 416 -45.57 1.85 5.07
C ASP A 416 -44.19 1.72 5.76
N PRO A 417 -43.59 2.85 6.20
CA PRO A 417 -42.33 2.85 6.94
C PRO A 417 -42.42 2.17 8.31
N ALA A 418 -43.61 2.11 8.94
CA ALA A 418 -43.77 1.55 10.28
C ALA A 418 -43.65 0.02 10.29
N THR A 419 -44.07 -0.64 9.20
CA THR A 419 -43.95 -2.11 9.01
C THR A 419 -42.82 -2.52 8.07
N ASN A 420 -42.11 -1.55 7.48
CA ASN A 420 -41.11 -1.73 6.41
C ASN A 420 -41.67 -2.51 5.21
N THR A 421 -42.91 -2.19 4.80
CA THR A 421 -43.60 -2.86 3.69
C THR A 421 -43.84 -1.94 2.49
N LEU A 422 -43.74 -2.55 1.30
CA LEU A 422 -44.03 -1.96 0.00
C LEU A 422 -45.21 -2.71 -0.62
N ILE A 423 -46.33 -2.03 -0.84
CA ILE A 423 -47.55 -2.58 -1.44
C ILE A 423 -47.60 -2.09 -2.89
N ILE A 424 -47.49 -3.00 -3.86
CA ILE A 424 -47.52 -2.66 -5.29
C ILE A 424 -48.82 -3.18 -5.89
N THR A 425 -49.55 -2.30 -6.57
CA THR A 425 -50.78 -2.63 -7.29
C THR A 425 -50.57 -2.39 -8.78
N ASP A 426 -50.40 -3.45 -9.57
CA ASP A 426 -50.10 -3.38 -11.00
C ASP A 426 -50.48 -4.69 -11.73
N ASN A 427 -50.15 -4.83 -13.01
CA ASN A 427 -50.30 -6.07 -13.75
C ASN A 427 -49.32 -7.16 -13.27
N ARG A 428 -49.67 -8.42 -13.53
CA ARG A 428 -48.89 -9.60 -13.09
C ARG A 428 -47.43 -9.58 -13.57
N THR A 429 -47.18 -9.07 -14.78
CA THR A 429 -45.85 -9.03 -15.39
C THR A 429 -44.93 -8.02 -14.70
N VAL A 430 -45.47 -6.86 -14.29
CA VAL A 430 -44.74 -5.84 -13.53
C VAL A 430 -44.46 -6.31 -12.11
N ILE A 431 -45.44 -6.91 -11.43
CA ILE A 431 -45.26 -7.48 -10.09
C ILE A 431 -44.14 -8.55 -10.07
N GLN A 432 -44.06 -9.42 -11.09
CA GLN A 432 -42.98 -10.40 -11.21
C GLN A 432 -41.60 -9.77 -11.47
N LYS A 433 -41.53 -8.60 -12.11
CA LYS A 433 -40.27 -7.85 -12.24
C LYS A 433 -39.86 -7.24 -10.89
N PHE A 434 -40.81 -6.66 -10.16
CA PHE A 434 -40.56 -6.11 -8.82
C PHE A 434 -40.12 -7.19 -7.82
N GLN A 435 -40.76 -8.37 -7.80
CA GLN A 435 -40.32 -9.50 -6.97
C GLN A 435 -38.84 -9.81 -7.21
N LYS A 436 -38.43 -10.04 -8.46
CA LYS A 436 -37.04 -10.33 -8.82
C LYS A 436 -36.07 -9.21 -8.44
N LEU A 437 -36.48 -7.96 -8.64
CA LEU A 437 -35.66 -6.78 -8.32
C LEU A 437 -35.49 -6.59 -6.81
N ILE A 438 -36.53 -6.87 -6.02
CA ILE A 438 -36.47 -6.86 -4.55
C ILE A 438 -35.59 -8.00 -4.05
N ASP A 439 -35.74 -9.21 -4.60
CA ASP A 439 -34.90 -10.38 -4.27
C ASP A 439 -33.41 -10.15 -4.57
N GLU A 440 -33.08 -9.31 -5.57
CA GLU A 440 -31.70 -8.93 -5.93
C GLU A 440 -31.15 -7.76 -5.08
N LEU A 441 -32.01 -6.86 -4.59
CA LEU A 441 -31.62 -5.65 -3.85
C LEU A 441 -31.67 -5.79 -2.32
N ASP A 442 -32.60 -6.58 -1.76
CA ASP A 442 -32.75 -6.80 -0.31
C ASP A 442 -31.78 -7.90 0.18
N VAL A 443 -30.49 -7.65 -0.03
CA VAL A 443 -29.38 -8.47 0.45
C VAL A 443 -28.75 -7.85 1.71
N PRO A 444 -28.23 -8.66 2.65
CA PRO A 444 -27.59 -8.13 3.85
C PRO A 444 -26.35 -7.28 3.51
N THR A 445 -26.24 -6.10 4.10
CA THR A 445 -25.07 -5.24 3.95
C THR A 445 -23.87 -5.84 4.71
N ARG A 446 -22.71 -5.90 4.04
CA ARG A 446 -21.45 -6.29 4.70
C ARG A 446 -21.02 -5.20 5.66
N GLN A 447 -20.38 -5.60 6.77
CA GLN A 447 -19.84 -4.68 7.76
C GLN A 447 -18.34 -4.53 7.60
N VAL A 448 -17.80 -3.35 7.91
CA VAL A 448 -16.37 -3.06 7.88
C VAL A 448 -15.95 -2.56 9.26
N MET A 449 -15.00 -3.27 9.87
CA MET A 449 -14.24 -2.77 11.00
C MET A 449 -13.07 -1.94 10.47
N VAL A 450 -12.87 -0.73 10.97
CA VAL A 450 -11.71 0.11 10.66
C VAL A 450 -10.94 0.36 11.94
N GLU A 451 -9.66 0.01 11.92
CA GLU A 451 -8.69 0.29 12.96
C GLU A 451 -7.68 1.32 12.45
N ALA A 452 -7.53 2.43 13.16
CA ALA A 452 -6.43 3.35 12.94
C ALA A 452 -5.39 3.17 14.05
N ARG A 453 -4.10 3.28 13.72
CA ARG A 453 -3.00 3.29 14.70
C ARG A 453 -2.21 4.57 14.51
N ILE A 454 -2.18 5.40 15.55
CA ILE A 454 -1.37 6.61 15.62
C ILE A 454 -0.16 6.26 16.48
N VAL A 455 1.02 6.28 15.90
CA VAL A 455 2.28 6.02 16.60
C VAL A 455 3.06 7.33 16.66
N GLU A 456 3.43 7.74 17.87
CA GLU A 456 4.32 8.85 18.13
C GLU A 456 5.57 8.34 18.82
N ALA A 457 6.73 8.77 18.34
CA ALA A 457 8.02 8.52 18.97
C ALA A 457 8.78 9.84 19.15
N GLU A 458 9.47 9.98 20.28
CA GLU A 458 10.33 11.12 20.58
C GLU A 458 11.66 10.61 21.15
N ASP A 459 12.78 11.06 20.59
CA ASP A 459 14.14 10.82 21.10
C ASP A 459 14.77 12.19 21.34
N SER A 460 15.13 12.48 22.59
CA SER A 460 15.72 13.75 23.01
C SER A 460 17.07 13.51 23.65
N PHE A 461 18.04 14.33 23.28
CA PHE A 461 19.40 14.29 23.80
C PHE A 461 19.84 15.70 24.21
N SER A 462 20.36 15.82 25.42
CA SER A 462 20.87 17.08 25.97
C SER A 462 22.25 16.84 26.57
N ARG A 463 23.21 17.72 26.27
CA ARG A 463 24.56 17.68 26.84
C ARG A 463 25.06 19.09 27.12
N ASN A 464 25.27 19.36 28.40
CA ASN A 464 25.71 20.66 28.90
C ASN A 464 27.01 20.51 29.70
N ILE A 465 27.99 21.38 29.42
CA ILE A 465 29.25 21.48 30.16
C ILE A 465 29.46 22.95 30.49
N GLY A 466 29.79 23.25 31.75
CA GLY A 466 29.95 24.60 32.26
C GLY A 466 31.04 24.69 33.32
N VAL A 467 31.44 25.93 33.62
CA VAL A 467 32.57 26.26 34.50
C VAL A 467 32.22 27.47 35.34
N LYS A 468 32.56 27.43 36.62
CA LYS A 468 32.70 28.63 37.45
C LYS A 468 34.16 28.80 37.84
N PHE A 469 34.72 29.98 37.66
CA PHE A 469 36.08 30.31 38.10
C PHE A 469 36.08 31.64 38.84
N GLY A 470 36.75 31.70 39.99
CA GLY A 470 36.77 32.87 40.86
C GLY A 470 38.11 33.07 41.57
N TYR A 471 38.47 34.34 41.74
CA TYR A 471 39.45 34.81 42.69
C TYR A 471 38.82 35.90 43.55
N THR A 472 38.96 35.74 44.86
CA THR A 472 38.69 36.81 45.82
C THR A 472 39.90 36.98 46.72
N GLY A 473 40.26 38.20 47.07
CA GLY A 473 41.49 38.44 47.81
C GLY A 473 41.63 39.86 48.31
N ILE A 474 42.44 40.04 49.33
CA ILE A 474 42.64 41.33 50.00
C ILE A 474 44.12 41.50 50.31
N ASN A 475 44.66 42.68 50.01
CA ASN A 475 46.00 43.09 50.41
C ASN A 475 45.93 44.51 51.00
N GLY A 476 46.12 44.61 52.32
CA GLY A 476 45.95 45.86 53.06
C GLY A 476 44.53 46.42 52.90
N ARG A 477 44.41 47.61 52.31
CA ARG A 477 43.12 48.30 52.08
C ARG A 477 42.49 47.99 50.71
N SER A 478 43.15 47.20 49.86
CA SER A 478 42.69 46.86 48.52
C SER A 478 42.07 45.46 48.50
N SER A 479 40.91 45.31 47.85
CA SER A 479 40.26 44.02 47.60
C SER A 479 40.08 43.76 46.11
N TRP A 480 40.16 42.49 45.73
CA TRP A 480 39.82 41.97 44.43
C TRP A 480 38.68 40.95 44.59
N ALA A 481 37.68 40.98 43.71
CA ALA A 481 36.54 40.08 43.73
C ALA A 481 35.89 40.00 42.33
N SER A 482 34.73 39.34 42.23
CA SER A 482 34.03 39.12 40.96
C SER A 482 33.41 40.39 40.35
N ASN A 483 33.02 41.35 41.18
CA ASN A 483 32.45 42.63 40.78
C ASN A 483 32.74 43.73 41.84
N TRP A 484 32.29 44.96 41.57
CA TRP A 484 32.48 46.12 42.46
C TRP A 484 31.81 45.97 43.84
N ALA A 485 30.61 45.40 43.90
CA ALA A 485 29.88 45.19 45.15
C ALA A 485 30.59 44.15 46.05
N ASP A 486 31.06 43.04 45.47
CA ASP A 486 31.83 42.04 46.22
C ASP A 486 33.18 42.61 46.69
N ALA A 487 33.85 43.43 45.87
CA ALA A 487 35.14 44.02 46.24
C ALA A 487 34.99 45.04 47.38
N THR A 488 34.00 45.93 47.31
CA THR A 488 33.71 46.93 48.35
C THR A 488 33.13 46.29 49.62
N GLY A 489 32.31 45.24 49.48
CA GLY A 489 31.88 44.40 50.59
C GLY A 489 33.08 43.75 51.30
N ASN A 490 33.99 43.16 50.55
CA ASN A 490 35.19 42.51 51.10
C ASN A 490 36.16 43.47 51.78
N THR A 491 36.39 44.69 51.27
CA THR A 491 37.16 45.72 52.00
C THR A 491 36.50 46.08 53.34
N THR A 492 35.17 46.21 53.36
CA THR A 492 34.41 46.60 54.55
C THR A 492 34.41 45.48 55.60
N THR A 493 34.18 44.24 55.17
CA THR A 493 34.27 43.03 56.00
C THR A 493 35.67 42.86 56.59
N ASN A 494 36.73 43.12 55.82
CA ASN A 494 38.10 43.05 56.32
C ASN A 494 38.41 44.14 57.36
N TYR A 495 37.99 45.38 57.13
CA TYR A 495 38.11 46.45 58.12
C TYR A 495 37.40 46.07 59.44
N ASN A 496 36.16 45.60 59.36
CA ASN A 496 35.39 45.18 60.53
C ASN A 496 36.01 43.98 61.26
N ASN A 497 36.52 42.99 60.53
CA ASN A 497 37.23 41.84 61.11
C ASN A 497 38.52 42.28 61.84
N ASN A 498 39.29 43.21 61.27
CA ASN A 498 40.49 43.74 61.92
C ASN A 498 40.14 44.60 63.15
N LEU A 499 39.10 45.43 63.07
CA LEU A 499 38.59 46.22 64.19
C LEU A 499 38.10 45.32 65.35
N ALA A 500 37.36 44.26 65.04
CA ALA A 500 36.91 43.28 66.02
C ALA A 500 38.10 42.60 66.73
N ARG A 501 39.10 42.14 65.95
CA ARG A 501 40.32 41.53 66.51
C ARG A 501 41.12 42.51 67.39
N ALA A 502 41.26 43.77 66.97
CA ALA A 502 41.90 44.80 67.76
C ALA A 502 41.15 45.06 69.07
N ASN A 503 39.81 45.15 69.02
CA ASN A 503 38.98 45.38 70.21
C ASN A 503 39.03 44.20 71.20
N THR A 504 39.06 42.95 70.70
CA THR A 504 39.30 41.75 71.53
C THR A 504 40.64 41.83 72.27
N ILE A 505 41.72 42.20 71.57
CA ILE A 505 43.06 42.33 72.16
C ILE A 505 43.09 43.44 73.22
N LEU A 506 42.47 44.60 72.95
CA LEU A 506 42.35 45.70 73.92
C LEU A 506 41.50 45.32 75.14
N SER A 507 40.46 44.50 74.95
CA SER A 507 39.54 44.08 76.03
C SER A 507 40.10 42.95 76.91
N GLY A 508 41.33 42.47 76.67
CA GLY A 508 41.94 41.37 77.43
C GLY A 508 41.23 40.02 77.28
N SER A 509 40.36 39.85 76.28
CA SER A 509 39.61 38.61 76.09
C SER A 509 40.41 37.61 75.24
N ASN A 510 40.52 36.36 75.71
CA ASN A 510 41.10 35.26 74.93
C ASN A 510 40.14 34.68 73.87
N THR A 511 38.93 35.21 73.71
CA THR A 511 37.97 34.74 72.69
C THR A 511 38.32 35.31 71.31
N ILE A 512 38.86 34.51 70.40
CA ILE A 512 39.09 34.92 69.01
C ILE A 512 37.72 35.21 68.36
N PRO A 513 37.43 36.44 67.90
CA PRO A 513 36.15 36.74 67.28
C PRO A 513 36.03 35.98 65.96
N SER A 514 34.86 35.38 65.72
CA SER A 514 34.56 34.70 64.45
C SER A 514 34.61 35.70 63.30
N ALA A 515 35.65 35.62 62.48
CA ALA A 515 35.79 36.50 61.33
C ALA A 515 34.66 36.22 60.31
N SER A 516 33.95 37.27 59.91
CA SER A 516 32.98 37.18 58.82
C SER A 516 33.70 36.77 57.53
N PRO A 517 33.23 35.73 56.80
CA PRO A 517 33.91 35.25 55.60
C PRO A 517 33.87 36.30 54.49
N LEU A 518 34.88 36.26 53.62
CA LEU A 518 34.88 37.07 52.40
C LEU A 518 33.91 36.47 51.37
N ALA A 519 33.23 37.33 50.61
CA ALA A 519 32.42 36.91 49.48
C ALA A 519 33.30 36.20 48.44
N MET A 520 32.94 34.97 48.11
CA MET A 520 33.63 34.06 47.19
C MET A 520 32.79 33.81 45.93
N ASN A 521 32.46 34.89 45.21
CA ASN A 521 31.70 34.79 43.96
C ASN A 521 32.65 34.57 42.77
N PRO A 522 32.25 33.79 41.75
CA PRO A 522 33.10 33.51 40.59
C PRO A 522 33.14 34.70 39.60
N ASN A 523 34.34 35.14 39.22
CA ASN A 523 34.56 36.13 38.15
C ASN A 523 34.01 35.65 36.78
N ILE A 524 34.03 34.34 36.55
CA ILE A 524 33.49 33.69 35.36
C ILE A 524 32.42 32.73 35.85
N SER A 525 31.16 33.05 35.61
CA SER A 525 30.02 32.21 35.96
C SER A 525 29.34 31.70 34.70
N LEU A 526 29.71 30.49 34.26
CA LEU A 526 29.10 29.79 33.13
C LEU A 526 28.52 28.44 33.61
N PRO A 527 27.55 28.45 34.55
CA PRO A 527 27.02 27.25 35.18
C PRO A 527 26.17 26.40 34.23
N VAL A 528 25.96 25.13 34.60
CA VAL A 528 24.93 24.26 33.99
C VAL A 528 23.69 24.28 34.89
N SER A 529 22.55 24.69 34.36
CA SER A 529 21.30 24.88 35.13
C SER A 529 20.78 23.60 35.80
N ALA A 530 21.06 22.44 35.20
CA ALA A 530 20.66 21.12 35.69
C ALA A 530 21.88 20.17 35.74
N ALA A 531 22.97 20.59 36.38
CA ALA A 531 24.18 19.77 36.49
C ALA A 531 23.88 18.44 37.19
N THR A 532 24.16 17.30 36.54
CA THR A 532 24.06 15.96 37.17
C THR A 532 25.28 15.66 38.03
N SER A 533 26.41 16.31 37.74
CA SER A 533 27.63 16.24 38.54
C SER A 533 28.41 17.55 38.48
N SER A 534 29.07 17.88 39.58
CA SER A 534 30.05 18.96 39.64
C SER A 534 31.25 18.58 40.51
N ILE A 535 32.40 19.17 40.20
CA ILE A 535 33.65 19.04 40.96
C ILE A 535 34.12 20.46 41.26
N ALA A 536 34.18 20.80 42.55
CA ALA A 536 34.68 22.08 43.03
C ALA A 536 36.04 21.92 43.73
N LEU A 537 36.98 22.81 43.42
CA LEU A 537 38.25 22.97 44.11
C LEU A 537 38.37 24.42 44.58
N VAL A 538 38.50 24.62 45.89
CA VAL A 538 38.82 25.92 46.47
C VAL A 538 40.17 25.83 47.17
N ARG A 539 41.08 26.75 46.85
CA ARG A 539 42.42 26.83 47.45
C ARG A 539 42.68 28.23 47.98
N ALA A 540 42.86 28.33 49.28
CA ALA A 540 43.40 29.54 49.91
C ALA A 540 44.86 29.78 49.47
N VAL A 541 45.19 31.06 49.28
CA VAL A 541 46.51 31.58 48.95
C VAL A 541 46.82 32.77 49.88
N SER A 542 48.07 33.20 49.99
CA SER A 542 48.47 34.26 50.94
C SER A 542 47.71 35.57 50.78
N SER A 543 47.24 35.89 49.57
CA SER A 543 46.49 37.10 49.23
C SER A 543 44.98 36.92 49.11
N GLY A 544 44.42 35.72 49.33
CA GLY A 544 43.02 35.43 49.01
C GLY A 544 42.67 33.96 48.86
N ALA A 545 41.73 33.64 47.97
CA ALA A 545 41.36 32.27 47.61
C ALA A 545 40.94 32.17 46.15
N LEU A 546 41.33 31.05 45.52
CA LEU A 546 40.97 30.65 44.16
C LEU A 546 39.91 29.55 44.21
N GLY A 547 38.86 29.68 43.43
CA GLY A 547 37.81 28.69 43.25
C GLY A 547 37.67 28.27 41.79
N LEU A 548 37.57 26.97 41.53
CA LEU A 548 37.21 26.39 40.24
C LEU A 548 36.13 25.34 40.45
N GLU A 549 35.02 25.44 39.74
CA GLU A 549 33.97 24.43 39.67
C GLU A 549 33.76 24.01 38.22
N LEU A 550 33.85 22.71 37.94
CA LEU A 550 33.45 22.13 36.66
C LEU A 550 32.10 21.45 36.86
N ALA A 551 31.12 21.74 36.01
CA ALA A 551 29.78 21.17 36.06
C ALA A 551 29.42 20.53 34.72
N ALA A 552 28.80 19.35 34.77
CA ALA A 552 28.40 18.60 33.58
C ALA A 552 27.01 17.97 33.74
N MET A 553 26.32 17.82 32.61
CA MET A 553 25.08 17.08 32.47
C MET A 553 25.03 16.44 31.08
N GLN A 554 24.56 15.20 31.04
CA GLN A 554 24.10 14.57 29.82
C GLN A 554 22.83 13.79 30.13
N GLU A 555 21.79 14.00 29.32
CA GLU A 555 20.46 13.42 29.47
C GLU A 555 20.02 12.85 28.12
N GLN A 556 19.34 11.70 28.17
CA GLN A 556 18.67 11.14 27.01
C GLN A 556 17.25 10.69 27.41
N GLY A 557 16.24 11.25 26.77
CA GLY A 557 14.84 10.88 26.93
C GLY A 557 14.33 10.12 25.71
N ARG A 558 13.53 9.07 25.91
CA ARG A 558 12.91 8.30 24.82
C ARG A 558 11.45 8.04 25.15
N GLY A 559 10.54 8.53 24.32
CA GLY A 559 9.10 8.36 24.46
C GLY A 559 8.51 7.58 23.27
N LYS A 560 7.51 6.74 23.54
CA LYS A 560 6.69 6.11 22.51
C LYS A 560 5.24 6.03 22.95
N ILE A 561 4.33 6.60 22.17
CA ILE A 561 2.89 6.60 22.41
C ILE A 561 2.22 5.88 21.24
N ILE A 562 1.28 4.98 21.53
CA ILE A 562 0.46 4.30 20.54
C ILE A 562 -1.00 4.57 20.89
N SER A 563 -1.82 4.97 19.92
CA SER A 563 -3.25 5.18 20.08
C SER A 563 -3.99 4.42 18.99
N ASN A 564 -4.96 3.58 19.36
CA ASN A 564 -5.60 2.60 18.48
C ASN A 564 -7.14 2.68 18.48
N PRO A 565 -7.77 3.79 18.02
CA PRO A 565 -9.22 3.85 17.85
C PRO A 565 -9.71 2.85 16.80
N ARG A 566 -10.84 2.21 17.08
CA ARG A 566 -11.47 1.18 16.24
C ARG A 566 -12.97 1.43 16.17
N VAL A 567 -13.56 1.27 15.00
CA VAL A 567 -15.01 1.42 14.80
C VAL A 567 -15.53 0.37 13.82
N LEU A 568 -16.77 -0.08 14.00
CA LEU A 568 -17.47 -1.02 13.12
C LEU A 568 -18.66 -0.29 12.50
N THR A 569 -18.80 -0.35 11.18
CA THR A 569 -19.92 0.27 10.45
C THR A 569 -20.38 -0.61 9.29
N GLN A 570 -21.53 -0.28 8.70
CA GLN A 570 -22.01 -0.90 7.47
C GLN A 570 -21.34 -0.27 6.23
N ASP A 571 -21.30 -1.00 5.13
CA ASP A 571 -20.92 -0.48 3.82
C ASP A 571 -21.70 0.81 3.47
N ARG A 572 -20.97 1.86 3.07
CA ARG A 572 -21.43 3.23 2.76
C ARG A 572 -22.01 4.05 3.93
N ASN A 573 -21.96 3.57 5.17
CA ASN A 573 -22.44 4.32 6.33
C ASN A 573 -21.29 4.98 7.12
N GLU A 574 -21.41 6.27 7.42
CA GLU A 574 -20.44 6.99 8.26
C GLU A 574 -20.54 6.51 9.72
N ALA A 575 -19.39 6.31 10.36
CA ALA A 575 -19.32 6.08 11.80
C ALA A 575 -18.19 6.89 12.43
N THR A 576 -18.40 7.30 13.67
CA THR A 576 -17.48 8.09 14.47
C THR A 576 -17.20 7.44 15.81
N ILE A 577 -15.98 7.60 16.31
CA ILE A 577 -15.59 7.30 17.68
C ILE A 577 -14.69 8.43 18.17
N GLU A 578 -15.01 9.00 19.34
CA GLU A 578 -14.27 10.09 19.98
C GLU A 578 -14.00 9.75 21.45
N SER A 579 -12.84 10.16 21.97
CA SER A 579 -12.49 10.07 23.38
C SER A 579 -11.61 11.25 23.79
N GLY A 580 -11.98 11.96 24.86
CA GLY A 580 -11.24 13.12 25.34
C GLY A 580 -12.08 14.00 26.26
N THR A 581 -11.82 15.30 26.24
CA THR A 581 -12.40 16.27 27.18
C THR A 581 -12.80 17.58 26.50
N ASP A 582 -13.89 18.17 26.96
CA ASP A 582 -14.35 19.48 26.49
C ASP A 582 -13.81 20.58 27.41
N ILE A 583 -13.09 21.55 26.82
CA ILE A 583 -12.41 22.62 27.54
C ILE A 583 -13.26 23.90 27.42
N PRO A 584 -13.61 24.57 28.53
CA PRO A 584 -14.33 25.85 28.49
C PRO A 584 -13.39 27.01 28.11
N TYR A 585 -13.87 27.87 27.20
CA TYR A 585 -13.28 29.14 26.80
C TYR A 585 -14.29 30.27 27.05
N GLN A 586 -13.82 31.46 27.41
CA GLN A 586 -14.63 32.65 27.57
C GLN A 586 -14.66 33.42 26.24
N GLU A 587 -15.84 33.52 25.65
CA GLU A 587 -16.08 34.28 24.42
C GLU A 587 -16.87 35.55 24.76
N ALA A 588 -16.41 36.70 24.27
CA ALA A 588 -17.12 37.96 24.43
C ALA A 588 -18.35 37.98 23.53
N THR A 589 -19.54 38.09 24.12
CA THR A 589 -20.80 38.24 23.37
C THR A 589 -20.92 39.65 22.79
N SER A 590 -21.80 39.81 21.80
CA SER A 590 -22.13 41.11 21.21
C SER A 590 -22.74 42.13 22.18
N SER A 591 -23.16 41.70 23.38
CA SER A 591 -23.65 42.55 24.47
C SER A 591 -22.57 42.94 25.49
N GLY A 592 -21.32 42.51 25.30
CA GLY A 592 -20.21 42.76 26.23
C GLY A 592 -20.17 41.85 27.46
N ALA A 593 -21.04 40.84 27.54
CA ALA A 593 -20.99 39.80 28.56
C ALA A 593 -20.04 38.66 28.15
N THR A 594 -19.46 37.95 29.11
CA THR A 594 -18.69 36.73 28.84
C THR A 594 -19.62 35.51 28.78
N SER A 595 -19.54 34.75 27.69
CA SER A 595 -20.20 33.44 27.55
C SER A 595 -19.16 32.32 27.57
N THR A 596 -19.54 31.15 28.07
CA THR A 596 -18.63 29.98 28.10
C THR A 596 -18.91 29.08 26.88
N SER A 597 -17.91 28.92 26.02
CA SER A 597 -17.90 28.10 24.81
C SER A 597 -17.01 26.87 25.03
N PHE A 598 -17.51 25.67 24.75
CA PHE A 598 -16.76 24.43 24.95
C PHE A 598 -16.07 23.98 23.65
N LYS A 599 -14.75 23.78 23.70
CA LYS A 599 -13.96 23.25 22.58
C LYS A 599 -13.45 21.86 22.91
N LYS A 600 -13.71 20.91 22.01
CA LYS A 600 -13.30 19.51 22.14
C LYS A 600 -11.78 19.37 22.02
N ALA A 601 -11.15 18.67 22.97
CA ALA A 601 -9.81 18.10 22.83
C ALA A 601 -9.94 16.57 22.90
N VAL A 602 -10.08 15.94 21.74
CA VAL A 602 -10.35 14.50 21.59
C VAL A 602 -9.38 13.80 20.66
N LEU A 603 -9.13 12.52 20.95
CA LEU A 603 -8.73 11.51 19.97
C LEU A 603 -9.99 11.01 19.26
N GLY A 604 -10.07 11.16 17.94
CA GLY A 604 -11.21 10.75 17.15
C GLY A 604 -10.86 10.07 15.84
N LEU A 605 -11.77 9.22 15.40
CA LEU A 605 -11.77 8.55 14.09
C LEU A 605 -13.19 8.62 13.51
N THR A 606 -13.33 9.30 12.38
CA THR A 606 -14.52 9.29 11.53
C THR A 606 -14.18 8.56 10.24
N VAL A 607 -15.02 7.60 9.83
CA VAL A 607 -14.81 6.85 8.59
C VAL A 607 -16.10 6.51 7.88
N THR A 608 -16.06 6.58 6.55
CA THR A 608 -17.12 6.12 5.64
C THR A 608 -16.50 5.14 4.64
N PRO A 609 -16.67 3.82 4.84
CA PRO A 609 -16.14 2.80 3.93
C PRO A 609 -17.09 2.50 2.77
N ASN A 610 -16.55 1.97 1.68
CA ASN A 610 -17.24 1.54 0.47
C ASN A 610 -16.51 0.31 -0.09
N ILE A 611 -17.14 -0.86 -0.01
CA ILE A 611 -16.59 -2.13 -0.48
C ILE A 611 -16.75 -2.22 -2.00
N THR A 612 -15.68 -2.55 -2.70
CA THR A 612 -15.68 -2.77 -4.16
C THR A 612 -15.90 -4.25 -4.51
N PRO A 613 -16.41 -4.58 -5.72
CA PRO A 613 -16.73 -5.96 -6.11
C PRO A 613 -15.55 -6.95 -6.16
N ASP A 614 -14.32 -6.43 -6.18
CA ASP A 614 -13.07 -7.18 -6.14
C ASP A 614 -12.52 -7.38 -4.72
N GLY A 615 -13.18 -6.84 -3.69
CA GLY A 615 -12.84 -7.04 -2.28
C GLY A 615 -11.99 -5.94 -1.64
N HIS A 616 -11.64 -4.88 -2.35
CA HIS A 616 -10.99 -3.71 -1.75
C HIS A 616 -12.01 -2.82 -1.01
N ILE A 617 -11.47 -1.94 -0.16
CA ILE A 617 -12.25 -1.05 0.69
C ILE A 617 -11.76 0.37 0.42
N ILE A 618 -12.58 1.16 -0.28
CA ILE A 618 -12.39 2.59 -0.43
C ILE A 618 -12.96 3.25 0.81
N MET A 619 -12.22 4.14 1.47
CA MET A 619 -12.71 4.84 2.65
C MET A 619 -12.29 6.31 2.66
N SER A 620 -13.24 7.17 3.03
CA SER A 620 -12.95 8.53 3.48
C SER A 620 -12.68 8.47 4.97
N VAL A 621 -11.51 8.94 5.41
CA VAL A 621 -11.09 8.90 6.82
C VAL A 621 -10.71 10.30 7.29
N LYS A 622 -11.23 10.67 8.46
CA LYS A 622 -10.76 11.81 9.26
C LYS A 622 -10.28 11.27 10.60
N ILE A 623 -9.04 11.59 10.95
CA ILE A 623 -8.42 11.28 12.25
C ILE A 623 -8.01 12.59 12.89
N ASN A 624 -8.35 12.77 14.15
CA ASN A 624 -7.84 13.86 14.98
C ASN A 624 -7.27 13.31 16.29
N LYS A 625 -6.21 13.95 16.77
CA LYS A 625 -5.63 13.74 18.09
C LYS A 625 -5.28 15.10 18.66
N ASP A 626 -6.23 15.61 19.43
CA ASP A 626 -6.17 16.93 20.03
C ASP A 626 -5.93 16.79 21.53
N SER A 627 -4.97 17.53 22.09
CA SER A 627 -4.57 17.45 23.50
C SER A 627 -4.44 18.83 24.14
N PRO A 628 -4.93 19.04 25.37
CA PRO A 628 -4.71 20.29 26.10
C PRO A 628 -3.22 20.51 26.39
N ASN A 629 -2.76 21.73 26.14
CA ASN A 629 -1.41 22.17 26.45
C ASN A 629 -1.46 23.32 27.46
N PHE A 630 -1.36 22.97 28.74
CA PHE A 630 -1.41 23.91 29.86
C PHE A 630 -0.18 24.83 29.99
N SER A 631 0.94 24.55 29.28
CA SER A 631 2.11 25.44 29.30
C SER A 631 1.94 26.66 28.40
N CYS A 632 1.04 26.56 27.42
CA CYS A 632 0.55 27.67 26.61
C CYS A 632 -0.78 28.09 27.24
N ASN A 633 -0.75 29.10 28.12
CA ASN A 633 -1.94 29.64 28.76
C ASN A 633 -2.07 31.13 28.42
N GLN A 634 -3.22 31.54 27.89
CA GLN A 634 -3.56 32.94 27.69
C GLN A 634 -4.82 33.24 28.52
N SER A 635 -4.76 34.25 29.38
CA SER A 635 -5.90 34.73 30.19
C SER A 635 -6.60 33.66 31.07
N GLY A 636 -5.93 32.56 31.40
CA GLY A 636 -6.48 31.42 32.16
C GLY A 636 -6.80 30.20 31.30
N GLU A 637 -6.83 30.34 29.98
CA GLU A 637 -7.26 29.32 29.02
C GLU A 637 -6.06 28.56 28.43
N PRO A 638 -6.05 27.21 28.44
CA PRO A 638 -4.98 26.43 27.83
C PRO A 638 -5.11 26.41 26.30
N CYS A 639 -4.00 26.34 25.59
CA CYS A 639 -3.99 26.11 24.15
C CYS A 639 -4.27 24.62 23.84
N ILE A 640 -4.84 24.30 22.67
CA ILE A 640 -5.02 22.91 22.22
C ILE A 640 -3.95 22.60 21.17
N SER A 641 -3.13 21.57 21.42
CA SER A 641 -2.21 21.02 20.43
C SER A 641 -2.95 19.99 19.57
N THR A 642 -3.04 20.23 18.27
CA THR A 642 -3.91 19.46 17.35
C THR A 642 -3.12 18.72 16.28
N LYS A 643 -3.36 17.41 16.13
CA LYS A 643 -2.81 16.58 15.03
C LYS A 643 -3.99 16.04 14.22
N ARG A 644 -4.09 16.37 12.94
CA ARG A 644 -5.24 16.00 12.09
C ARG A 644 -4.81 15.46 10.74
N LEU A 645 -5.57 14.48 10.24
CA LEU A 645 -5.42 13.86 8.93
C LEU A 645 -6.82 13.68 8.33
N GLN A 646 -7.02 14.17 7.11
CA GLN A 646 -8.22 13.87 6.32
C GLN A 646 -7.78 13.41 4.93
N THR A 647 -8.29 12.27 4.49
CA THR A 647 -7.86 11.63 3.24
C THR A 647 -8.89 10.63 2.73
N GLN A 648 -8.79 10.25 1.47
CA GLN A 648 -9.53 9.15 0.88
C GLN A 648 -8.54 8.14 0.32
N THR A 649 -8.70 6.86 0.68
CA THR A 649 -7.77 5.81 0.28
C THR A 649 -8.47 4.49 -0.02
N MET A 650 -7.81 3.61 -0.78
CA MET A 650 -8.23 2.25 -1.08
C MET A 650 -7.23 1.27 -0.46
N VAL A 651 -7.73 0.29 0.28
CA VAL A 651 -6.90 -0.73 0.96
C VAL A 651 -7.53 -2.11 0.78
N GLU A 652 -6.70 -3.15 0.71
CA GLU A 652 -7.12 -4.56 0.71
C GLU A 652 -7.78 -4.96 2.06
N ASP A 653 -8.66 -5.96 2.05
CA ASP A 653 -9.25 -6.52 3.27
C ASP A 653 -8.16 -7.08 4.22
N GLY A 654 -8.09 -6.54 5.44
CA GLY A 654 -7.05 -6.86 6.43
C GLY A 654 -5.67 -6.24 6.14
N GLY A 655 -5.49 -5.54 5.02
CA GLY A 655 -4.26 -4.86 4.67
C GLY A 655 -4.01 -3.64 5.57
N THR A 656 -2.75 -3.34 5.88
CA THR A 656 -2.39 -2.13 6.64
C THR A 656 -1.69 -1.13 5.72
N LEU A 657 -2.26 0.06 5.58
CA LEU A 657 -1.68 1.16 4.81
C LEU A 657 -1.11 2.23 5.75
N ILE A 658 0.09 2.74 5.44
CA ILE A 658 0.60 3.99 6.02
C ILE A 658 -0.04 5.15 5.26
N VAL A 659 -0.82 5.96 5.95
CA VAL A 659 -1.67 6.99 5.33
C VAL A 659 -1.05 8.39 5.46
N GLY A 660 -0.17 8.59 6.42
CA GLY A 660 0.63 9.80 6.55
C GLY A 660 1.57 9.76 7.75
N GLY A 661 2.45 10.77 7.82
CA GLY A 661 3.36 10.96 8.94
C GLY A 661 4.08 12.30 8.89
N ILE A 662 4.73 12.65 10.00
CA ILE A 662 5.53 13.87 10.16
C ILE A 662 6.84 13.49 10.86
N TYR A 663 7.97 13.98 10.35
CA TYR A 663 9.28 13.92 10.99
C TYR A 663 9.73 15.36 11.30
N GLU A 664 10.12 15.61 12.55
CA GLU A 664 10.63 16.91 13.03
C GLU A 664 11.97 16.67 13.75
N GLU A 665 12.98 17.46 13.43
CA GLU A 665 14.31 17.39 14.05
C GLU A 665 14.84 18.79 14.39
N ASP A 666 14.93 19.06 15.70
CA ASP A 666 15.50 20.28 16.26
C ASP A 666 16.94 20.02 16.72
N ASN A 667 17.91 20.75 16.18
CA ASN A 667 19.31 20.69 16.60
C ASN A 667 19.81 22.09 17.01
N SER A 668 20.27 22.21 18.26
CA SER A 668 20.75 23.44 18.86
C SER A 668 22.13 23.22 19.49
N ASN A 669 23.07 24.11 19.18
CA ASN A 669 24.44 24.09 19.70
C ASN A 669 24.87 25.50 20.12
N THR A 670 24.76 25.78 21.42
CA THR A 670 25.05 27.08 22.02
C THR A 670 26.40 27.05 22.72
N ILE A 671 27.25 28.05 22.44
CA ILE A 671 28.57 28.21 23.07
C ILE A 671 28.66 29.61 23.66
N SER A 672 28.68 29.71 25.00
CA SER A 672 28.92 30.97 25.71
C SER A 672 30.35 30.99 26.21
N LYS A 673 31.12 32.02 25.89
CA LYS A 673 32.56 32.09 26.19
C LYS A 673 33.01 33.48 26.62
N VAL A 674 34.07 33.53 27.43
CA VAL A 674 34.82 34.76 27.66
C VAL A 674 35.60 35.10 26.38
N PRO A 675 35.50 36.33 25.84
CA PRO A 675 36.30 36.75 24.70
C PRO A 675 37.80 36.57 24.94
N VAL A 676 38.55 36.22 23.88
CA VAL A 676 39.98 35.85 23.91
C VAL A 676 40.27 34.57 24.71
N LEU A 677 39.98 34.53 26.01
CA LEU A 677 40.33 33.41 26.89
C LEU A 677 39.64 32.10 26.51
N GLY A 678 38.39 32.18 26.04
CA GLY A 678 37.62 31.01 25.57
C GLY A 678 38.17 30.33 24.32
N ASP A 679 39.04 31.00 23.55
CA ASP A 679 39.56 30.50 22.27
C ASP A 679 40.99 29.93 22.37
N ILE A 680 41.62 30.03 23.54
CA ILE A 680 42.94 29.43 23.80
C ILE A 680 42.85 27.89 23.62
N PRO A 681 43.75 27.25 22.84
CA PRO A 681 43.80 25.80 22.71
C PRO A 681 43.95 25.10 24.07
N VAL A 682 43.21 24.00 24.29
CA VAL A 682 43.10 23.25 25.55
C VAL A 682 42.49 24.07 26.70
N LEU A 683 43.18 25.13 27.16
CA LEU A 683 42.81 25.93 28.34
C LEU A 683 41.51 26.70 28.18
N GLY A 684 41.14 27.11 26.95
CA GLY A 684 39.90 27.85 26.70
C GLY A 684 38.62 27.08 27.01
N ASN A 685 38.69 25.76 27.25
CA ASN A 685 37.58 24.98 27.82
C ASN A 685 37.24 25.38 29.27
N LEU A 686 38.14 26.03 30.01
CA LEU A 686 37.88 26.58 31.35
C LEU A 686 37.16 27.95 31.30
N PHE A 687 37.03 28.54 30.11
CA PHE A 687 36.51 29.88 29.88
C PHE A 687 35.27 29.89 28.97
N LYS A 688 34.62 28.74 28.80
CA LYS A 688 33.38 28.59 28.00
C LYS A 688 32.49 27.47 28.51
N SER A 689 31.18 27.65 28.36
CA SER A 689 30.20 26.58 28.41
C SER A 689 29.82 26.13 27.00
N ARG A 690 29.36 24.88 26.89
CA ARG A 690 28.77 24.31 25.67
C ARG A 690 27.47 23.61 26.03
N ALA A 691 26.41 23.91 25.30
CA ALA A 691 25.10 23.29 25.41
C ALA A 691 24.68 22.75 24.04
N ARG A 692 24.58 21.43 23.90
CA ARG A 692 24.01 20.77 22.71
C ARG A 692 22.67 20.14 23.09
N LYS A 693 21.62 20.48 22.35
CA LYS A 693 20.30 19.86 22.45
C LYS A 693 19.89 19.34 21.07
N GLU A 694 19.40 18.13 21.04
CA GLU A 694 18.91 17.46 19.84
C GLU A 694 17.56 16.82 20.19
N THR A 695 16.53 17.02 19.39
CA THR A 695 15.19 16.47 19.63
C THR A 695 14.61 16.01 18.31
N ARG A 696 14.27 14.73 18.22
CA ARG A 696 13.65 14.12 17.04
C ARG A 696 12.28 13.61 17.41
N LYS A 697 11.28 13.92 16.59
CA LYS A 697 9.89 13.48 16.77
C LYS A 697 9.38 12.87 15.47
N GLU A 698 8.72 11.73 15.62
CA GLU A 698 8.09 10.98 14.54
C GLU A 698 6.61 10.76 14.87
N LEU A 699 5.75 11.10 13.93
CA LEU A 699 4.33 10.73 13.91
C LEU A 699 4.07 9.86 12.69
N LEU A 700 3.46 8.69 12.88
CA LEU A 700 3.02 7.80 11.81
C LEU A 700 1.56 7.38 12.04
N ILE A 701 0.75 7.44 10.98
CA ILE A 701 -0.67 7.05 11.02
C ILE A 701 -0.89 5.89 10.05
N PHE A 702 -1.30 4.76 10.61
CA PHE A 702 -1.63 3.53 9.90
C PHE A 702 -3.14 3.31 9.93
N ILE A 703 -3.69 2.71 8.88
CA ILE A 703 -5.10 2.30 8.82
C ILE A 703 -5.19 0.85 8.33
N THR A 704 -6.01 0.06 9.00
CA THR A 704 -6.28 -1.35 8.70
C THR A 704 -7.80 -1.57 8.69
N PRO A 705 -8.45 -1.65 7.53
CA PRO A 705 -9.84 -2.07 7.44
C PRO A 705 -9.94 -3.59 7.43
N ARG A 706 -11.10 -4.12 7.82
CA ARG A 706 -11.41 -5.55 7.76
C ARG A 706 -12.91 -5.76 7.54
N ILE A 707 -13.27 -6.60 6.58
CA ILE A 707 -14.67 -6.97 6.35
C ILE A 707 -15.09 -8.03 7.37
N VAL A 708 -16.29 -7.86 7.92
CA VAL A 708 -16.91 -8.77 8.89
C VAL A 708 -18.11 -9.42 8.23
N ASP A 709 -17.90 -10.65 7.74
CA ASP A 709 -18.89 -11.39 6.95
C ASP A 709 -19.93 -12.17 7.79
N ASN A 710 -19.82 -12.18 9.12
CA ASN A 710 -20.67 -13.02 9.97
C ASN A 710 -21.12 -12.30 11.25
N VAL A 711 -22.45 -12.23 11.44
CA VAL A 711 -23.13 -11.57 12.57
C VAL A 711 -22.78 -12.20 13.93
N GLY A 712 -22.19 -13.41 13.94
CA GLY A 712 -21.76 -14.13 15.15
C GLY A 712 -20.25 -14.26 15.35
N SER A 713 -19.38 -13.60 14.57
CA SER A 713 -17.94 -13.67 14.84
C SER A 713 -17.58 -12.86 16.07
N ASN A 714 -17.49 -13.52 17.24
CA ASN A 714 -17.06 -12.93 18.50
C ASN A 714 -15.71 -12.22 18.33
N LEU A 715 -15.76 -10.90 18.18
CA LEU A 715 -14.59 -10.04 18.24
C LEU A 715 -14.08 -10.10 19.68
N ARG A 716 -12.96 -10.80 19.89
CA ARG A 716 -12.22 -10.72 21.15
C ARG A 716 -11.66 -9.31 21.25
N TYR A 717 -12.24 -8.55 22.18
CA TYR A 717 -11.76 -7.24 22.62
C TYR A 717 -10.47 -7.38 23.42
#